data_AF-F2TVE9-F1
#
_entry.id   AF-F2TVE9-F1
#
_cell.length_a   1.000
_cell.length_b   1.000
_cell.length_c   1.000
_cell.angle_alpha   90.00
_cell.angle_beta   90.00
_cell.angle_gamma   90.00
#
_symmetry.space_group_name_H-M   'P 1'
#
loop_
_entity.id
_entity.type
_entity.pdbx_description
1 polymer ?
#
loop_
_entity_poly.entity_id
_entity_poly.type
_entity_poly.pdbx_seq_one_letter_code
_entity_poly.pdbx_strand_id
1 'polypeptide(L)'
;MDDRRVAAAQRPDAETPQEHEQHHHHQQQQQQQQQQQQHHVQPGMQNEEQGQEQPAVNVNRQGRGDLHPDSDSSDNNDDNLPAGTQTRADSKVVDHATAFSEDEQDDGHHVLPDTKMDGASGSEEDDILPFEFDEQGDIETRALLGPMIANARARLLPRRGGPTHSQQPGWMCNRLSSVLNRCTTRRLVMIGMAVLCLVLIVAVPVAVVRKRSVGEPGPSEAPSEAPSEAPSDEILSCDDYDSRTRFQQDHVKTAFSVSACCCPEVSNLRAITTDLSLSLSERELLLGHITSISGQIYGRNGALETLDFGDLRTLEHGVDLSHNSLTMVDFLQVERIGNIFLDRNAIHLLDFGNLKAVDGSVDLSDNKLRRWPASNLEVIDGLLNLDGNELQSFELGKLRRIRGDLVLGNNNIEDLYLDSDGEPGVVIEGGLYASNNRLRRVRFGRLSSIQSLALRDNSLQSIDFGQLTQIGGLPKWPRNTDRSWSFWYGFLDVSSNNLTSIAFGSIRLVNGSVNVGDNRLTSIDFGELTCIGGDFSASRNQLTALDFGRIQSIGGLVDLKHNALTSVHFGEMNVLDVRLQFNPLSNITFRSGTKVDFGLWLSKNQLTSLRIGGLASTTGAIDLMDNDLTFLDLGELTHVGRLELGGNLLTSIHLGDLQSVGSNGNGVVSMNYNPVTKISFNSLPRIAYGLEITNTDVSRLHIDGVSVISGSLRLSENKLSSLDLGTLTMVEGDVDLSWNKLTESWHGNLAHIGGFLSLENNDLTSFDLGITNLFVGDGIDLESNSLTHFSFGKMDTCTSLYLDSNKLTVLDFGRVTNLETVSARHNQLTRLEIGAVTTLKEVYLDNNQLGKLHLDGQKGFMTELSAKSNRLTSVTFGDVTRIDSLSLDNNFISRIHLPSVPSHSWRTVSLMNNSLTQISFTAPTTDVKLNLANNAFTAIRLENIDSADFLNLNGNQLTEVDFGNMSTAHSVVLNENAISSVTFGALTSINFLSINENTMSSLTLNGSCVHVGYKLNILDNGQLITVDVRGLSDAGQVIISRNPSLRNVSFASSSTSTSIKTALRMVGNAQLTSIDLAGLAEIEGYIDVRSSPRLQSVNCRGLGSCICHDSGTATVNCPLRCHHHECKDLDDDLV
;
A
#
# COMPACT_ATOMS: atom_id res chain seq x y z
N MET A 1 27.87 -70.45 42.60
CA MET A 1 28.15 -69.50 43.69
C MET A 1 26.89 -68.66 43.82
N ASP A 2 25.85 -69.13 44.51
CA ASP A 2 25.78 -69.57 45.91
C ASP A 2 25.74 -68.36 46.85
N ASP A 3 24.83 -68.25 47.82
CA ASP A 3 23.57 -68.97 48.08
C ASP A 3 22.80 -68.26 49.23
N ARG A 4 21.47 -68.47 49.36
CA ARG A 4 20.66 -68.40 50.63
C ARG A 4 20.45 -67.01 51.31
N ARG A 5 19.43 -66.69 52.15
CA ARG A 5 18.16 -67.32 52.68
C ARG A 5 17.36 -66.26 53.52
N VAL A 6 16.09 -66.39 53.97
CA VAL A 6 14.95 -67.32 53.74
C VAL A 6 13.59 -66.69 54.19
N ALA A 7 12.50 -66.91 53.42
CA ALA A 7 11.09 -67.16 53.83
C ALA A 7 10.30 -66.19 54.78
N ALA A 8 8.95 -66.22 54.87
CA ALA A 8 7.99 -67.26 54.43
C ALA A 8 6.58 -66.72 54.05
N ALA A 9 5.97 -67.38 53.04
CA ALA A 9 4.60 -67.97 52.98
C ALA A 9 3.33 -67.13 53.33
N GLN A 10 2.14 -67.34 52.75
CA GLN A 10 1.53 -68.55 52.13
C GLN A 10 0.63 -68.22 50.90
N ARG A 11 0.36 -69.23 50.05
CA ARG A 11 -0.82 -69.34 49.14
C ARG A 11 -1.70 -70.54 49.58
N PRO A 12 -2.91 -70.72 49.03
CA PRO A 12 -3.02 -71.65 47.88
C PRO A 12 -3.96 -71.18 46.75
N ASP A 13 -3.85 -71.84 45.59
CA ASP A 13 -4.67 -71.64 44.39
C ASP A 13 -5.93 -72.55 44.39
N ALA A 14 -6.94 -72.22 43.57
CA ALA A 14 -8.05 -73.11 43.17
C ALA A 14 -8.68 -72.67 41.83
N GLU A 15 -9.33 -73.59 41.12
CA GLU A 15 -9.66 -73.50 39.69
C GLU A 15 -11.08 -72.97 39.35
N THR A 16 -11.34 -72.83 38.04
CA THR A 16 -12.56 -72.45 37.30
C THR A 16 -13.71 -73.49 37.40
N PRO A 17 -14.86 -73.40 36.66
CA PRO A 17 -15.55 -72.30 35.95
C PRO A 17 -17.07 -72.15 36.32
N GLN A 18 -17.79 -71.13 35.80
CA GLN A 18 -19.11 -71.25 35.09
C GLN A 18 -19.87 -69.90 34.97
N GLU A 19 -20.66 -69.83 33.89
CA GLU A 19 -21.85 -69.02 33.58
C GLU A 19 -22.37 -68.02 34.64
N HIS A 20 -22.68 -66.77 34.23
CA HIS A 20 -23.88 -66.07 34.71
C HIS A 20 -24.42 -65.04 33.69
N GLU A 21 -25.73 -65.09 33.49
CA GLU A 21 -26.53 -64.12 32.74
C GLU A 21 -26.91 -62.88 33.58
N GLN A 22 -27.33 -61.81 32.90
CA GLN A 22 -28.29 -60.79 33.37
C GLN A 22 -28.00 -60.06 34.70
N HIS A 23 -27.32 -58.90 34.60
CA HIS A 23 -27.99 -57.58 34.69
C HIS A 23 -26.95 -56.45 34.81
N HIS A 24 -26.95 -55.50 33.86
CA HIS A 24 -27.15 -54.07 34.18
C HIS A 24 -27.36 -53.22 32.92
N HIS A 25 -28.55 -52.62 32.83
CA HIS A 25 -28.82 -51.48 31.96
C HIS A 25 -28.38 -50.17 32.63
N HIS A 26 -28.37 -49.08 31.85
CA HIS A 26 -28.15 -47.67 32.25
C HIS A 26 -26.71 -47.27 32.65
N GLN A 27 -25.89 -46.89 31.65
CA GLN A 27 -25.17 -45.59 31.60
C GLN A 27 -24.27 -45.37 30.34
N GLN A 28 -24.61 -45.90 29.15
CA GLN A 28 -23.85 -45.64 27.90
C GLN A 28 -24.74 -45.32 26.67
N GLN A 29 -25.76 -44.47 26.82
CA GLN A 29 -26.62 -44.01 25.70
C GLN A 29 -26.99 -42.51 25.75
N GLN A 30 -26.08 -41.61 26.16
CA GLN A 30 -26.33 -40.16 26.16
C GLN A 30 -25.23 -39.27 25.50
N GLN A 31 -24.29 -39.84 24.74
CA GLN A 31 -23.27 -39.05 24.00
C GLN A 31 -23.20 -39.32 22.49
N GLN A 32 -24.26 -39.87 21.87
CA GLN A 32 -24.36 -40.05 20.40
C GLN A 32 -25.65 -39.46 19.78
N GLN A 33 -26.27 -38.46 20.39
CA GLN A 33 -27.47 -37.77 19.84
C GLN A 33 -27.40 -36.23 19.82
N GLN A 34 -26.19 -35.63 19.70
CA GLN A 34 -26.04 -34.17 19.53
C GLN A 34 -25.12 -33.73 18.37
N GLN A 35 -24.97 -34.54 17.31
CA GLN A 35 -24.28 -34.11 16.07
C GLN A 35 -25.01 -34.49 14.75
N GLN A 36 -26.33 -34.65 14.77
CA GLN A 36 -27.12 -34.85 13.54
C GLN A 36 -28.50 -34.15 13.55
N GLN A 37 -28.56 -32.85 13.81
CA GLN A 37 -29.70 -32.01 13.39
C GLN A 37 -29.27 -30.56 13.09
N GLN A 38 -28.96 -30.25 11.82
CA GLN A 38 -29.18 -28.90 11.27
C GLN A 38 -29.12 -28.88 9.72
N HIS A 39 -30.15 -29.43 9.07
CA HIS A 39 -30.50 -29.01 7.72
C HIS A 39 -32.02 -29.08 7.50
N HIS A 40 -32.51 -28.07 6.76
CA HIS A 40 -33.79 -27.96 6.05
C HIS A 40 -35.01 -27.24 6.68
N VAL A 41 -35.34 -26.13 5.98
CA VAL A 41 -36.67 -25.68 5.51
C VAL A 41 -37.49 -24.71 6.39
N GLN A 42 -37.79 -23.57 5.77
CA GLN A 42 -38.77 -22.55 6.18
C GLN A 42 -40.21 -23.01 5.93
N PRO A 43 -41.17 -22.50 6.70
CA PRO A 43 -42.52 -22.22 6.20
C PRO A 43 -42.86 -20.72 6.33
N GLY A 44 -43.34 -20.10 5.26
CA GLY A 44 -43.84 -18.73 5.28
C GLY A 44 -45.34 -18.65 5.58
N MET A 45 -45.79 -17.50 6.09
CA MET A 45 -47.19 -17.06 5.99
C MET A 45 -47.28 -15.85 5.06
N GLN A 46 -48.38 -15.77 4.32
CA GLN A 46 -48.63 -14.73 3.31
C GLN A 46 -49.33 -13.51 3.92
N ASN A 47 -49.16 -12.35 3.28
CA ASN A 47 -50.04 -11.20 3.45
C ASN A 47 -51.39 -11.43 2.77
N GLU A 48 -52.44 -10.78 3.26
CA GLU A 48 -53.76 -10.71 2.60
C GLU A 48 -53.80 -9.65 1.48
N GLU A 49 -54.62 -9.94 0.46
CA GLU A 49 -55.32 -9.05 -0.49
C GLU A 49 -54.51 -7.94 -1.22
N GLN A 50 -54.45 -7.91 -2.56
CA GLN A 50 -55.61 -7.86 -3.48
C GLN A 50 -55.35 -8.66 -4.76
N GLY A 51 -56.41 -9.22 -5.36
CA GLY A 51 -56.30 -10.19 -6.46
C GLY A 51 -56.62 -9.66 -7.85
N GLN A 52 -56.45 -10.53 -8.84
CA GLN A 52 -57.24 -10.55 -10.09
C GLN A 52 -57.23 -11.96 -10.71
N GLU A 53 -58.24 -12.26 -11.51
CA GLU A 53 -58.66 -13.63 -11.85
C GLU A 53 -57.95 -14.24 -13.08
N GLN A 54 -58.05 -15.56 -13.20
CA GLN A 54 -57.97 -16.33 -14.45
C GLN A 54 -59.13 -15.91 -15.42
N PRO A 55 -59.21 -16.32 -16.72
CA PRO A 55 -58.65 -17.55 -17.30
C PRO A 55 -58.18 -17.48 -18.78
N ALA A 56 -57.92 -18.68 -19.34
CA ALA A 56 -57.60 -18.92 -20.73
C ALA A 56 -58.83 -18.94 -21.68
N VAL A 57 -58.58 -19.33 -22.95
CA VAL A 57 -59.53 -19.73 -24.03
C VAL A 57 -59.86 -18.66 -25.09
N ASN A 58 -59.07 -18.70 -26.18
CA ASN A 58 -59.47 -19.08 -27.56
C ASN A 58 -60.76 -18.47 -28.20
N VAL A 59 -60.69 -18.16 -29.52
CA VAL A 59 -61.74 -18.32 -30.60
C VAL A 59 -61.89 -17.14 -31.61
N ASN A 60 -61.38 -17.38 -32.83
CA ASN A 60 -61.91 -17.06 -34.19
C ASN A 60 -62.18 -15.63 -34.76
N ARG A 61 -61.69 -15.49 -36.03
CA ARG A 61 -62.30 -14.85 -37.24
C ARG A 61 -62.54 -13.33 -37.22
N GLN A 62 -62.51 -12.56 -38.32
CA GLN A 62 -62.21 -12.69 -39.78
C GLN A 62 -62.03 -11.23 -40.29
N GLY A 63 -61.32 -10.86 -41.38
CA GLY A 63 -60.52 -11.56 -42.40
C GLY A 63 -60.28 -10.63 -43.64
N ARG A 64 -59.59 -11.14 -44.70
CA ARG A 64 -59.29 -10.50 -46.03
C ARG A 64 -58.37 -9.26 -46.00
N GLY A 65 -57.44 -9.02 -46.95
CA GLY A 65 -56.86 -9.72 -48.12
C GLY A 65 -55.49 -9.05 -48.43
N ASP A 66 -54.63 -9.39 -49.40
CA ASP A 66 -54.69 -10.27 -50.59
C ASP A 66 -53.24 -10.64 -51.06
N LEU A 67 -53.08 -11.82 -51.70
CA LEU A 67 -52.10 -12.26 -52.74
C LEU A 67 -50.56 -12.13 -52.49
N HIS A 68 -49.71 -13.19 -52.39
CA HIS A 68 -49.30 -14.31 -53.32
C HIS A 68 -48.34 -13.94 -54.47
N PRO A 69 -47.53 -14.88 -55.07
CA PRO A 69 -47.49 -16.36 -54.86
C PRO A 69 -46.10 -17.08 -54.73
N ASP A 70 -46.16 -18.35 -54.25
CA ASP A 70 -45.48 -19.60 -54.73
C ASP A 70 -43.94 -19.85 -54.59
N SER A 71 -43.39 -21.08 -54.45
CA SER A 71 -43.95 -22.48 -54.43
C SER A 71 -43.05 -23.51 -53.68
N ASP A 72 -43.58 -24.73 -53.47
CA ASP A 72 -43.01 -25.90 -52.75
C ASP A 72 -41.85 -26.70 -53.41
N SER A 73 -41.34 -27.67 -52.62
CA SER A 73 -41.08 -29.10 -52.99
C SER A 73 -39.63 -29.61 -53.17
N SER A 74 -39.51 -30.93 -53.36
CA SER A 74 -38.43 -31.81 -52.85
C SER A 74 -37.78 -32.71 -53.93
N ASP A 75 -36.79 -33.51 -53.48
CA ASP A 75 -36.34 -34.81 -54.03
C ASP A 75 -35.35 -34.92 -55.21
N ASN A 76 -34.18 -35.50 -54.89
CA ASN A 76 -33.53 -36.69 -55.49
C ASN A 76 -32.80 -36.69 -56.87
N ASN A 77 -31.56 -37.19 -56.78
CA ASN A 77 -30.85 -38.20 -57.62
C ASN A 77 -30.05 -37.87 -58.91
N ASP A 78 -28.76 -38.24 -58.82
CA ASP A 78 -27.94 -39.10 -59.70
C ASP A 78 -27.39 -38.69 -61.10
N ASP A 79 -26.06 -38.85 -61.20
CA ASP A 79 -25.30 -39.70 -62.16
C ASP A 79 -24.32 -39.16 -63.24
N ASN A 80 -23.04 -39.59 -63.07
CA ASN A 80 -22.04 -40.10 -64.04
C ASN A 80 -21.14 -39.22 -64.97
N LEU A 81 -19.84 -39.08 -64.56
CA LEU A 81 -18.57 -39.68 -65.10
C LEU A 81 -18.16 -39.53 -66.61
N PRO A 82 -16.86 -39.71 -67.04
CA PRO A 82 -15.80 -40.60 -66.48
C PRO A 82 -14.28 -40.22 -66.53
N ALA A 83 -13.48 -41.00 -65.76
CA ALA A 83 -12.05 -41.45 -65.89
C ALA A 83 -10.87 -40.44 -66.04
N GLY A 84 -9.72 -40.59 -65.35
CA GLY A 84 -9.18 -41.60 -64.39
C GLY A 84 -7.88 -41.06 -63.70
N THR A 85 -6.84 -41.79 -63.23
CA THR A 85 -6.44 -43.23 -63.19
C THR A 85 -5.26 -43.48 -62.19
N GLN A 86 -5.22 -44.65 -61.51
CA GLN A 86 -4.05 -45.35 -60.85
C GLN A 86 -3.34 -44.70 -59.61
N THR A 87 -2.90 -45.40 -58.54
CA THR A 87 -2.93 -46.83 -58.05
C THR A 87 -2.68 -46.83 -56.51
N ARG A 88 -3.48 -47.49 -55.63
CA ARG A 88 -3.44 -48.90 -55.11
C ARG A 88 -2.18 -49.29 -54.28
N ALA A 89 -2.25 -50.04 -53.17
CA ALA A 89 -3.36 -50.70 -52.43
C ALA A 89 -2.98 -51.11 -50.97
N ASP A 90 -4.00 -51.38 -50.13
CA ASP A 90 -4.08 -52.38 -49.01
C ASP A 90 -3.06 -52.37 -47.83
N SER A 91 -3.34 -52.83 -46.59
CA SER A 91 -4.59 -53.05 -45.83
C SER A 91 -4.30 -53.35 -44.34
N LYS A 92 -5.22 -52.96 -43.43
CA LYS A 92 -5.63 -53.58 -42.14
C LYS A 92 -4.75 -54.64 -41.39
N VAL A 93 -4.80 -54.52 -40.04
CA VAL A 93 -4.99 -55.57 -38.99
C VAL A 93 -3.76 -56.21 -38.27
N VAL A 94 -3.63 -55.84 -36.98
CA VAL A 94 -3.46 -56.68 -35.74
C VAL A 94 -2.12 -57.36 -35.37
N ASP A 95 -1.77 -57.12 -34.10
CA ASP A 95 -0.98 -57.89 -33.09
C ASP A 95 0.54 -58.19 -33.15
N HIS A 96 1.10 -58.06 -31.94
CA HIS A 96 2.11 -58.89 -31.26
C HIS A 96 3.62 -58.86 -31.63
N ALA A 97 4.37 -58.36 -30.64
CA ALA A 97 5.45 -59.07 -29.92
C ALA A 97 6.89 -59.20 -30.47
N THR A 98 7.81 -59.01 -29.50
CA THR A 98 9.14 -59.65 -29.33
C THR A 98 10.27 -59.45 -30.36
N ALA A 99 11.24 -58.61 -29.96
CA ALA A 99 12.61 -58.96 -29.54
C ALA A 99 13.63 -59.62 -30.53
N PHE A 100 14.92 -59.47 -30.16
CA PHE A 100 16.15 -59.97 -30.81
C PHE A 100 16.54 -59.23 -32.12
N SER A 101 17.82 -58.99 -32.43
CA SER A 101 19.08 -59.02 -31.65
C SER A 101 20.23 -58.42 -32.50
N GLU A 102 21.46 -58.40 -31.94
CA GLU A 102 22.74 -58.51 -32.67
C GLU A 102 23.24 -57.32 -33.52
N ASP A 103 24.54 -57.01 -33.61
CA ASP A 103 25.69 -57.31 -32.72
C ASP A 103 26.95 -56.50 -33.17
N GLU A 104 28.10 -56.69 -32.48
CA GLU A 104 29.49 -56.38 -32.91
C GLU A 104 29.91 -54.89 -33.07
N GLN A 105 31.14 -54.43 -32.80
CA GLN A 105 32.41 -54.95 -32.21
C GLN A 105 33.11 -53.70 -31.59
N ASP A 106 33.68 -53.68 -30.38
CA ASP A 106 34.89 -54.33 -29.84
C ASP A 106 36.23 -53.63 -30.22
N ASP A 107 37.29 -53.91 -29.45
CA ASP A 107 38.59 -53.22 -29.28
C ASP A 107 38.54 -51.92 -28.42
N GLY A 108 39.27 -51.77 -27.31
CA GLY A 108 40.11 -52.72 -26.59
C GLY A 108 41.33 -52.05 -25.93
N HIS A 109 41.40 -52.04 -24.59
CA HIS A 109 42.60 -52.39 -23.80
C HIS A 109 42.39 -52.21 -22.28
N HIS A 110 42.68 -53.27 -21.52
CA HIS A 110 42.70 -53.31 -20.05
C HIS A 110 43.95 -52.62 -19.46
N VAL A 111 43.88 -52.24 -18.17
CA VAL A 111 44.65 -52.85 -17.05
C VAL A 111 44.37 -52.12 -15.71
N LEU A 112 43.95 -52.86 -14.68
CA LEU A 112 43.95 -52.52 -13.24
C LEU A 112 45.28 -53.04 -12.61
N PRO A 113 45.67 -52.85 -11.31
CA PRO A 113 44.93 -52.31 -10.15
C PRO A 113 45.78 -51.46 -9.14
N ASP A 114 45.20 -51.23 -7.94
CA ASP A 114 45.80 -51.34 -6.59
C ASP A 114 46.75 -50.30 -5.92
N THR A 115 46.19 -49.73 -4.83
CA THR A 115 46.70 -49.67 -3.44
C THR A 115 47.78 -48.68 -2.92
N LYS A 116 47.42 -48.07 -1.78
CA LYS A 116 48.18 -47.80 -0.52
C LYS A 116 49.59 -47.16 -0.54
N MET A 117 49.76 -46.11 0.27
CA MET A 117 50.49 -46.09 1.58
C MET A 117 50.28 -44.70 2.26
N ASP A 118 49.95 -44.63 3.56
CA ASP A 118 50.82 -44.35 4.72
C ASP A 118 51.65 -43.04 4.60
N GLY A 119 51.76 -42.13 5.58
CA GLY A 119 51.25 -42.04 6.97
C GLY A 119 52.01 -40.96 7.77
N ALA A 120 51.67 -40.74 9.06
CA ALA A 120 52.39 -39.93 10.07
C ALA A 120 52.41 -38.36 9.91
N SER A 121 52.57 -37.50 10.94
CA SER A 121 52.41 -37.57 12.43
C SER A 121 52.71 -36.21 13.11
N GLY A 122 52.16 -35.94 14.31
CA GLY A 122 52.58 -34.88 15.29
C GLY A 122 51.66 -33.64 15.33
N SER A 123 51.14 -33.11 16.45
CA SER A 123 51.67 -32.80 17.83
C SER A 123 52.63 -31.60 17.83
N GLU A 124 52.65 -30.60 18.73
CA GLU A 124 52.01 -30.27 20.04
C GLU A 124 51.92 -28.71 20.17
N GLU A 125 50.90 -28.11 20.80
CA GLU A 125 50.87 -27.46 22.15
C GLU A 125 51.90 -26.34 22.49
N ASP A 126 51.36 -25.14 22.82
CA ASP A 126 51.73 -24.15 23.86
C ASP A 126 53.13 -23.43 23.83
N ASP A 127 53.41 -22.28 24.49
CA ASP A 127 52.71 -21.55 25.56
C ASP A 127 53.19 -20.06 25.75
N ILE A 128 52.50 -19.29 26.62
CA ILE A 128 52.97 -18.18 27.52
C ILE A 128 53.29 -16.74 27.02
N LEU A 129 52.71 -15.77 27.78
CA LEU A 129 52.91 -14.29 27.79
C LEU A 129 54.17 -13.85 28.61
N PRO A 130 54.59 -12.55 28.67
CA PRO A 130 54.12 -11.68 29.78
C PRO A 130 54.18 -10.12 29.59
N PHE A 131 53.29 -9.37 30.30
CA PHE A 131 53.49 -8.15 31.15
C PHE A 131 54.45 -6.98 30.72
N GLU A 132 54.32 -5.68 31.05
CA GLU A 132 53.41 -4.75 31.83
C GLU A 132 53.92 -3.29 31.52
N PHE A 133 53.20 -2.15 31.61
CA PHE A 133 52.88 -1.35 32.83
C PHE A 133 52.24 0.03 32.45
N ASP A 134 51.30 0.53 33.27
CA ASP A 134 51.08 1.91 33.83
C ASP A 134 51.34 3.23 33.06
N GLU A 135 50.74 4.39 33.42
CA GLU A 135 49.48 4.79 34.12
C GLU A 135 49.34 6.35 33.99
N GLN A 136 48.18 6.93 34.35
CA GLN A 136 47.90 8.38 34.58
C GLN A 136 47.91 9.29 33.32
N GLY A 137 47.02 10.27 33.12
CA GLY A 137 45.90 10.87 33.89
C GLY A 137 45.79 12.34 33.43
N ASP A 138 44.73 12.81 32.76
CA ASP A 138 43.48 13.40 33.32
C ASP A 138 42.72 14.12 32.14
N ILE A 139 41.43 14.53 32.15
CA ILE A 139 40.32 14.55 33.14
C ILE A 139 38.94 14.64 32.40
N GLU A 140 37.89 14.03 32.96
CA GLU A 140 36.41 14.31 32.95
C GLU A 140 35.61 14.89 31.72
N THR A 141 34.29 14.63 31.49
CA THR A 141 33.27 13.69 32.05
C THR A 141 32.00 13.54 31.16
N ARG A 142 31.32 12.35 31.23
CA ARG A 142 29.83 12.08 31.16
C ARG A 142 29.01 12.40 29.88
N ALA A 143 27.87 11.76 29.52
CA ALA A 143 27.03 10.63 30.03
C ALA A 143 26.13 10.12 28.85
N LEU A 144 25.97 8.80 28.57
CA LEU A 144 24.99 7.79 29.07
C LEU A 144 23.54 7.82 28.48
N LEU A 145 23.01 6.61 28.23
CA LEU A 145 21.61 6.16 27.98
C LEU A 145 21.02 6.18 26.54
N GLY A 146 20.44 5.04 26.16
CA GLY A 146 19.47 4.85 25.07
C GLY A 146 18.44 3.77 25.44
N PRO A 147 17.20 3.76 24.90
CA PRO A 147 16.16 2.78 25.23
C PRO A 147 15.76 1.81 24.09
N MET A 148 15.06 0.74 24.49
CA MET A 148 14.48 -0.33 23.65
C MET A 148 13.06 0.02 23.11
N ILE A 149 12.36 -0.97 22.52
CA ILE A 149 10.91 -1.08 22.19
C ILE A 149 10.51 -0.58 20.78
N ALA A 150 9.66 -1.25 19.98
CA ALA A 150 9.25 -2.67 19.84
C ALA A 150 8.45 -2.86 18.53
N ASN A 151 8.33 -4.09 18.04
CA ASN A 151 7.51 -4.46 16.88
C ASN A 151 6.00 -4.58 17.22
N ALA A 152 5.12 -4.19 16.29
CA ALA A 152 3.72 -4.63 16.26
C ALA A 152 3.13 -4.52 14.83
N ARG A 153 2.61 -5.63 14.30
CA ARG A 153 1.74 -5.70 13.10
C ARG A 153 0.53 -6.57 13.43
N ALA A 154 -0.67 -6.13 13.05
CA ALA A 154 -1.91 -6.89 13.23
C ALA A 154 -2.60 -7.12 11.88
N ARG A 155 -3.15 -8.33 11.68
CA ARG A 155 -3.99 -8.72 10.51
C ARG A 155 -5.46 -8.33 10.77
N LEU A 156 -6.26 -8.17 9.71
CA LEU A 156 -7.70 -7.83 9.77
C LEU A 156 -8.52 -8.64 8.75
N LEU A 157 -9.72 -9.08 9.16
CA LEU A 157 -10.82 -9.53 8.29
C LEU A 157 -12.19 -9.02 8.84
N PRO A 158 -13.27 -8.93 8.04
CA PRO A 158 -14.29 -7.87 8.21
C PRO A 158 -15.76 -8.33 8.37
N ARG A 159 -16.68 -7.42 8.79
CA ARG A 159 -18.12 -7.38 8.35
C ARG A 159 -18.88 -6.08 8.71
N ARG A 160 -20.15 -6.00 8.28
CA ARG A 160 -20.96 -4.79 7.91
C ARG A 160 -22.02 -4.33 8.93
N GLY A 161 -22.45 -3.05 8.87
CA GLY A 161 -23.83 -2.61 9.17
C GLY A 161 -23.99 -1.24 9.90
N GLY A 162 -24.73 -0.28 9.34
CA GLY A 162 -25.15 0.99 10.00
C GLY A 162 -26.69 1.07 10.18
N PRO A 163 -27.36 2.25 10.25
CA PRO A 163 -26.89 3.66 10.28
C PRO A 163 -27.56 4.57 11.35
N THR A 164 -27.14 5.84 11.52
CA THR A 164 -28.01 7.08 11.55
C THR A 164 -27.23 8.40 11.78
N HIS A 165 -27.87 9.53 11.39
CA HIS A 165 -27.41 10.93 11.39
C HIS A 165 -27.38 11.60 12.79
N SER A 166 -26.74 12.76 13.07
CA SER A 166 -25.83 13.68 12.35
C SER A 166 -25.34 14.81 13.30
N GLN A 167 -24.10 15.31 13.17
CA GLN A 167 -23.69 16.73 13.10
C GLN A 167 -22.17 16.82 12.79
N GLN A 168 -21.73 17.88 12.09
CA GLN A 168 -20.35 18.13 11.61
C GLN A 168 -19.68 19.26 12.42
N PRO A 169 -18.34 19.31 12.61
CA PRO A 169 -17.38 19.58 11.51
C PRO A 169 -16.08 18.75 11.50
N GLY A 170 -15.50 18.63 10.30
CA GLY A 170 -14.47 17.65 9.94
C GLY A 170 -13.10 17.80 10.61
N TRP A 171 -12.51 16.65 10.95
CA TRP A 171 -11.09 16.46 11.26
C TRP A 171 -10.47 15.34 10.41
N MET A 172 -9.43 15.73 9.69
CA MET A 172 -8.24 14.98 9.26
C MET A 172 -8.22 13.44 9.40
N CYS A 173 -8.19 12.75 8.26
CA CYS A 173 -7.28 11.63 8.04
C CYS A 173 -7.03 11.43 6.53
N ASN A 174 -5.83 11.78 6.05
CA ASN A 174 -5.35 11.34 4.72
C ASN A 174 -3.84 11.59 4.55
N ARG A 175 -3.19 10.75 3.73
CA ARG A 175 -1.80 10.84 3.22
C ARG A 175 -0.65 10.60 4.22
N LEU A 176 -0.18 9.35 4.28
CA LEU A 176 1.21 9.02 4.61
C LEU A 176 1.88 8.18 3.50
N SER A 177 1.73 8.64 2.26
CA SER A 177 2.58 8.30 1.11
C SER A 177 2.59 9.41 0.04
N SER A 178 2.45 10.67 0.46
CA SER A 178 2.60 11.83 -0.43
C SER A 178 2.99 13.12 0.33
N VAL A 179 4.12 13.09 1.06
CA VAL A 179 4.76 14.30 1.61
C VAL A 179 6.24 14.33 1.20
N LEU A 180 6.46 14.31 -0.11
CA LEU A 180 7.66 14.77 -0.80
C LEU A 180 7.22 15.11 -2.23
N ASN A 181 7.72 16.22 -2.77
CA ASN A 181 7.36 16.80 -4.07
C ASN A 181 5.89 17.27 -4.26
N ARG A 182 5.58 18.47 -3.75
CA ARG A 182 5.41 19.68 -4.60
C ARG A 182 5.26 20.95 -3.74
N CYS A 183 5.66 22.09 -4.33
CA CYS A 183 5.43 23.47 -3.87
C CYS A 183 6.30 24.07 -2.73
N THR A 184 7.63 24.09 -2.88
CA THR A 184 8.50 25.23 -2.43
C THR A 184 9.81 25.29 -3.22
N THR A 185 9.77 25.74 -4.48
CA THR A 185 11.00 26.07 -5.24
C THR A 185 10.83 27.24 -6.22
N ARG A 186 10.01 28.23 -5.82
CA ARG A 186 9.95 29.59 -6.38
C ARG A 186 9.74 30.60 -5.25
N ARG A 187 10.73 30.68 -4.34
CA ARG A 187 10.96 31.74 -3.31
C ARG A 187 12.06 31.29 -2.32
N LEU A 188 13.31 31.15 -2.79
CA LEU A 188 14.49 31.03 -1.90
C LEU A 188 15.86 31.23 -2.62
N VAL A 189 15.90 31.99 -3.73
CA VAL A 189 17.15 32.42 -4.40
C VAL A 189 17.23 33.96 -4.51
N MET A 190 16.28 34.67 -3.88
CA MET A 190 16.14 36.14 -3.96
C MET A 190 16.43 36.89 -2.65
N ILE A 191 16.97 36.21 -1.63
CA ILE A 191 17.46 36.82 -0.38
C ILE A 191 18.71 36.02 0.06
N GLY A 192 19.86 36.31 -0.56
CA GLY A 192 21.10 35.55 -0.31
C GLY A 192 22.33 35.95 -1.13
N MET A 193 22.30 37.07 -1.85
CA MET A 193 23.43 37.62 -2.63
C MET A 193 23.61 39.12 -2.33
N ALA A 194 23.70 39.44 -1.03
CA ALA A 194 24.16 40.75 -0.54
C ALA A 194 24.93 40.53 0.77
N VAL A 195 26.02 41.28 0.96
CA VAL A 195 26.93 41.23 2.12
C VAL A 195 27.90 40.02 2.17
N LEU A 196 28.90 40.00 1.29
CA LEU A 196 30.32 39.97 1.71
C LEU A 196 31.27 40.40 0.57
N CYS A 197 32.52 40.71 0.94
CA CYS A 197 33.68 40.93 0.07
C CYS A 197 33.75 42.25 -0.72
N LEU A 198 34.08 43.33 0.01
CA LEU A 198 34.85 44.46 -0.49
C LEU A 198 36.34 44.27 -0.11
N VAL A 199 37.25 44.84 -0.90
CA VAL A 199 38.71 45.01 -0.68
C VAL A 199 39.62 43.77 -0.83
N LEU A 200 40.33 43.65 -1.96
CA LEU A 200 41.76 44.04 -2.07
C LEU A 200 42.30 43.99 -3.53
N ILE A 201 43.38 44.72 -3.75
CA ILE A 201 43.98 45.09 -5.05
C ILE A 201 45.30 44.30 -5.26
N VAL A 202 45.79 44.14 -6.51
CA VAL A 202 47.21 44.32 -6.96
C VAL A 202 47.63 43.42 -8.16
N ALA A 203 47.80 44.07 -9.33
CA ALA A 203 48.89 43.99 -10.32
C ALA A 203 49.22 42.73 -11.20
N VAL A 204 49.27 43.00 -12.54
CA VAL A 204 50.40 42.72 -13.49
C VAL A 204 50.59 41.25 -14.00
N PRO A 205 51.19 40.97 -15.20
CA PRO A 205 51.74 41.82 -16.27
C PRO A 205 51.14 41.66 -17.69
N VAL A 206 51.54 42.57 -18.59
CA VAL A 206 51.42 42.49 -20.06
C VAL A 206 52.50 41.60 -20.68
N ALA A 207 52.20 40.88 -21.79
CA ALA A 207 53.22 40.35 -22.71
C ALA A 207 52.82 40.47 -24.20
N VAL A 208 53.73 41.03 -24.99
CA VAL A 208 53.59 41.46 -26.39
C VAL A 208 53.86 40.32 -27.40
N VAL A 209 53.08 40.24 -28.50
CA VAL A 209 53.62 39.82 -29.82
C VAL A 209 53.08 40.70 -30.94
N ARG A 210 53.97 41.09 -31.87
CA ARG A 210 53.76 42.04 -32.98
C ARG A 210 53.06 41.42 -34.19
N LYS A 211 52.44 42.26 -35.02
CA LYS A 211 52.66 42.26 -36.49
C LYS A 211 52.73 43.69 -37.05
N ARG A 212 53.50 43.86 -38.13
CA ARG A 212 53.90 45.16 -38.72
C ARG A 212 52.86 45.71 -39.70
N SER A 213 52.84 47.03 -39.83
CA SER A 213 52.24 47.80 -40.94
C SER A 213 53.08 47.75 -42.22
N VAL A 214 52.44 48.01 -43.37
CA VAL A 214 52.91 48.83 -44.52
C VAL A 214 51.67 49.29 -45.30
N GLY A 215 51.56 50.57 -45.70
CA GLY A 215 50.59 51.01 -46.74
C GLY A 215 49.92 52.38 -46.58
N GLU A 216 50.69 53.47 -46.54
CA GLU A 216 50.19 54.85 -46.80
C GLU A 216 49.95 55.06 -48.33
N PRO A 217 49.22 56.11 -48.82
CA PRO A 217 49.22 57.49 -48.27
C PRO A 217 47.91 58.35 -48.37
N GLY A 218 47.93 59.48 -47.66
CA GLY A 218 47.48 60.78 -48.21
C GLY A 218 46.04 61.24 -47.94
N PRO A 219 45.80 62.49 -47.48
CA PRO A 219 44.48 62.97 -47.09
C PRO A 219 43.81 63.95 -48.07
N SER A 220 42.48 64.05 -48.03
CA SER A 220 41.73 65.24 -48.50
C SER A 220 40.44 65.45 -47.70
N GLU A 221 40.47 66.46 -46.83
CA GLU A 221 39.38 67.36 -46.42
C GLU A 221 37.95 66.79 -46.24
N ALA A 222 37.54 66.68 -44.97
CA ALA A 222 36.14 66.78 -44.54
C ALA A 222 35.96 68.08 -43.72
N PRO A 223 34.92 68.90 -43.96
CA PRO A 223 34.76 70.18 -43.27
C PRO A 223 33.99 70.07 -41.94
N SER A 224 34.55 70.72 -40.92
CA SER A 224 33.91 71.31 -39.73
C SER A 224 32.92 70.48 -38.89
N GLU A 225 33.37 70.12 -37.70
CA GLU A 225 32.53 69.80 -36.54
C GLU A 225 31.70 71.01 -36.07
N ALA A 226 30.55 70.73 -35.45
CA ALA A 226 29.88 71.62 -34.50
C ALA A 226 29.92 70.94 -33.11
N PRO A 227 29.99 71.69 -32.00
CA PRO A 227 30.51 71.16 -30.74
C PRO A 227 29.56 70.20 -30.03
N SER A 228 30.12 69.09 -29.55
CA SER A 228 29.46 68.24 -28.55
C SER A 228 29.52 68.89 -27.17
N GLU A 229 28.37 69.19 -26.57
CA GLU A 229 28.29 69.35 -25.12
C GLU A 229 28.64 68.00 -24.47
N ALA A 230 29.51 68.02 -23.46
CA ALA A 230 29.85 66.82 -22.71
C ALA A 230 28.63 66.35 -21.89
N PRO A 231 28.39 65.04 -21.74
CA PRO A 231 27.33 64.55 -20.86
C PRO A 231 27.61 65.00 -19.43
N SER A 232 26.61 65.59 -18.79
CA SER A 232 26.58 65.83 -17.36
C SER A 232 26.43 64.51 -16.61
N ASP A 233 27.29 64.24 -15.63
CA ASP A 233 27.17 63.11 -14.69
C ASP A 233 26.02 63.32 -13.66
N GLU A 234 25.07 64.21 -13.95
CA GLU A 234 24.05 64.67 -13.00
C GLU A 234 22.79 63.82 -13.03
N ILE A 235 22.35 63.39 -11.84
CA ILE A 235 21.16 62.55 -11.64
C ILE A 235 20.00 63.43 -11.18
N LEU A 236 18.87 63.34 -11.89
CA LEU A 236 17.60 63.97 -11.52
C LEU A 236 16.78 63.00 -10.66
N SER A 237 16.78 63.17 -9.34
CA SER A 237 15.88 62.42 -8.45
C SER A 237 14.66 63.25 -8.12
N CYS A 238 13.49 62.82 -8.57
CA CYS A 238 12.24 63.58 -8.44
C CYS A 238 11.68 63.66 -7.01
N ASP A 239 12.21 62.85 -6.09
CA ASP A 239 11.98 62.88 -4.66
C ASP A 239 13.01 63.74 -3.88
N ASP A 240 14.12 64.15 -4.49
CA ASP A 240 15.12 65.05 -3.91
C ASP A 240 14.92 66.51 -4.36
N TYR A 241 14.64 67.37 -3.39
CA TYR A 241 14.47 68.81 -3.60
C TYR A 241 15.77 69.47 -4.12
N ASP A 242 16.94 69.04 -3.67
CA ASP A 242 18.22 69.66 -4.04
C ASP A 242 18.62 69.27 -5.47
N SER A 243 18.45 68.00 -5.86
CA SER A 243 18.60 67.54 -7.25
C SER A 243 17.70 68.34 -8.20
N ARG A 244 16.40 68.43 -7.91
CA ARG A 244 15.45 69.16 -8.76
C ARG A 244 15.79 70.65 -8.88
N THR A 245 16.22 71.28 -7.80
CA THR A 245 16.58 72.70 -7.79
C THR A 245 17.81 72.97 -8.67
N ARG A 246 18.83 72.10 -8.67
CA ARG A 246 19.99 72.18 -9.58
C ARG A 246 19.56 72.11 -11.05
N PHE A 247 18.78 71.10 -11.42
CA PHE A 247 18.28 70.93 -12.79
C PHE A 247 17.48 72.14 -13.31
N GLN A 248 16.73 72.84 -12.43
CA GLN A 248 16.07 74.10 -12.79
C GLN A 248 17.05 75.26 -12.98
N GLN A 249 17.97 75.47 -12.02
CA GLN A 249 18.88 76.63 -11.97
C GLN A 249 19.97 76.57 -13.04
N ASP A 250 20.58 75.40 -13.22
CA ASP A 250 21.69 75.18 -14.16
C ASP A 250 21.21 74.89 -15.59
N HIS A 251 19.89 74.92 -15.82
CA HIS A 251 19.20 74.75 -17.11
C HIS A 251 19.54 73.44 -17.85
N VAL A 252 19.89 72.40 -17.08
CA VAL A 252 20.37 71.10 -17.56
C VAL A 252 19.42 70.48 -18.58
N LYS A 253 19.95 70.11 -19.75
CA LYS A 253 19.19 69.49 -20.86
C LYS A 253 19.43 67.99 -21.05
N THR A 254 20.46 67.45 -20.41
CA THR A 254 20.80 66.03 -20.45
C THR A 254 20.93 65.52 -19.03
N ALA A 255 20.22 64.45 -18.68
CA ALA A 255 20.39 63.79 -17.39
C ALA A 255 21.26 62.54 -17.55
N PHE A 256 22.10 62.24 -16.55
CA PHE A 256 22.76 60.94 -16.48
C PHE A 256 21.72 59.83 -16.26
N SER A 257 20.87 60.00 -15.26
CA SER A 257 19.69 59.17 -15.00
C SER A 257 18.55 59.98 -14.38
N VAL A 258 17.34 59.44 -14.41
CA VAL A 258 16.16 59.98 -13.72
C VAL A 258 15.65 58.95 -12.72
N SER A 259 15.49 59.33 -11.46
CA SER A 259 14.98 58.47 -10.39
C SER A 259 13.71 58.99 -9.73
N ALA A 260 12.87 58.06 -9.27
CA ALA A 260 11.59 58.33 -8.61
C ALA A 260 10.63 59.24 -9.41
N CYS A 261 10.63 59.10 -10.73
CA CYS A 261 9.81 59.93 -11.64
C CYS A 261 8.30 59.82 -11.29
N CYS A 262 7.50 60.89 -11.42
CA CYS A 262 7.80 62.05 -12.26
C CYS A 262 7.60 63.43 -11.60
N CYS A 263 8.48 64.35 -12.00
CA CYS A 263 8.54 65.74 -11.54
C CYS A 263 8.64 66.70 -12.73
N PRO A 264 8.18 67.97 -12.60
CA PRO A 264 8.09 68.92 -13.73
C PRO A 264 9.40 69.21 -14.47
N GLU A 265 10.54 68.93 -13.84
CA GLU A 265 11.87 69.12 -14.41
C GLU A 265 12.14 68.15 -15.57
N VAL A 266 11.52 66.96 -15.58
CA VAL A 266 11.69 65.94 -16.63
C VAL A 266 11.28 66.45 -18.01
N SER A 267 10.19 67.25 -18.10
CA SER A 267 9.71 67.79 -19.39
C SER A 267 10.63 68.84 -20.02
N ASN A 268 11.63 69.31 -19.28
CA ASN A 268 12.64 70.26 -19.77
C ASN A 268 13.88 69.58 -20.38
N LEU A 269 14.02 68.26 -20.23
CA LEU A 269 15.14 67.49 -20.75
C LEU A 269 15.02 67.25 -22.26
N ARG A 270 16.16 66.94 -22.88
CA ARG A 270 16.31 66.53 -24.29
C ARG A 270 16.88 65.12 -24.43
N ALA A 271 17.70 64.67 -23.48
CA ALA A 271 18.26 63.31 -23.49
C ALA A 271 18.48 62.75 -22.07
N ILE A 272 18.50 61.42 -21.96
CA ILE A 272 18.93 60.70 -20.76
C ILE A 272 19.99 59.67 -21.19
N THR A 273 21.17 59.68 -20.59
CA THR A 273 22.30 58.82 -21.04
C THR A 273 22.30 57.43 -20.40
N THR A 274 21.54 57.22 -19.33
CA THR A 274 21.24 55.90 -18.76
C THR A 274 19.73 55.77 -18.49
N ASP A 275 19.30 55.34 -17.31
CA ASP A 275 17.94 54.86 -17.03
C ASP A 275 16.99 55.96 -16.54
N LEU A 276 15.70 55.79 -16.84
CA LEU A 276 14.58 56.51 -16.21
C LEU A 276 13.77 55.53 -15.37
N SER A 277 13.66 55.76 -14.07
CA SER A 277 12.88 54.93 -13.14
C SER A 277 11.67 55.66 -12.56
N LEU A 278 10.50 55.01 -12.64
CA LEU A 278 9.23 55.52 -12.13
C LEU A 278 9.04 55.23 -10.64
N SER A 279 8.31 56.11 -9.95
CA SER A 279 7.71 55.82 -8.65
C SER A 279 6.58 54.79 -8.79
N LEU A 280 6.42 53.91 -7.80
CA LEU A 280 5.31 52.93 -7.75
C LEU A 280 3.92 53.59 -7.68
N SER A 281 3.85 54.85 -7.24
CA SER A 281 2.60 55.63 -7.19
C SER A 281 2.30 56.40 -8.48
N GLU A 282 3.20 56.40 -9.45
CA GLU A 282 3.06 57.20 -10.66
C GLU A 282 1.93 56.68 -11.54
N ARG A 283 1.11 57.59 -12.07
CA ARG A 283 -0.06 57.26 -12.92
C ARG A 283 0.10 57.73 -14.37
N GLU A 284 0.97 58.69 -14.63
CA GLU A 284 1.15 59.27 -15.95
C GLU A 284 2.64 59.53 -16.24
N LEU A 285 3.15 59.01 -17.36
CA LEU A 285 4.50 59.29 -17.85
C LEU A 285 4.42 60.09 -19.15
N LEU A 286 4.81 61.37 -19.09
CA LEU A 286 4.90 62.26 -20.25
C LEU A 286 6.37 62.59 -20.53
N LEU A 287 6.95 62.02 -21.60
CA LEU A 287 8.36 62.29 -21.96
C LEU A 287 8.55 63.65 -22.63
N GLY A 288 7.51 64.20 -23.25
CA GLY A 288 7.48 65.54 -23.83
C GLY A 288 8.58 65.76 -24.87
N HIS A 289 9.64 66.46 -24.48
CA HIS A 289 10.71 66.97 -25.35
C HIS A 289 11.99 66.13 -25.42
N ILE A 290 12.02 64.99 -24.73
CA ILE A 290 13.13 64.04 -24.72
C ILE A 290 13.19 63.32 -26.07
N THR A 291 14.32 63.39 -26.77
CA THR A 291 14.51 62.77 -28.10
C THR A 291 15.26 61.45 -28.06
N SER A 292 16.09 61.21 -27.04
CA SER A 292 16.83 59.94 -26.88
C SER A 292 17.02 59.52 -25.43
N ILE A 293 16.90 58.22 -25.17
CA ILE A 293 17.25 57.57 -23.90
C ILE A 293 18.20 56.40 -24.22
N SER A 294 19.42 56.43 -23.68
CA SER A 294 20.42 55.36 -23.92
C SER A 294 20.29 54.18 -22.94
N GLY A 295 19.67 54.37 -21.78
CA GLY A 295 19.30 53.26 -20.88
C GLY A 295 17.90 52.73 -21.13
N GLN A 296 17.25 52.27 -20.06
CA GLN A 296 15.88 51.74 -20.07
C GLN A 296 14.89 52.69 -19.37
N ILE A 297 13.62 52.62 -19.77
CA ILE A 297 12.49 53.12 -18.96
C ILE A 297 12.02 51.97 -18.07
N TYR A 298 12.08 52.11 -16.74
CA TYR A 298 11.74 51.07 -15.79
C TYR A 298 10.66 51.52 -14.78
N GLY A 299 9.57 50.76 -14.66
CA GLY A 299 8.43 51.13 -13.82
C GLY A 299 7.53 49.95 -13.48
N ARG A 300 8.11 48.80 -13.16
CA ARG A 300 7.39 47.54 -12.95
C ARG A 300 6.60 47.50 -11.62
N ASN A 301 5.39 46.92 -11.64
CA ASN A 301 4.47 46.81 -10.50
C ASN A 301 3.95 48.16 -9.95
N GLY A 302 3.82 49.17 -10.82
CA GLY A 302 3.35 50.50 -10.46
C GLY A 302 1.84 50.69 -10.60
N ALA A 303 1.43 51.96 -10.65
CA ALA A 303 0.05 52.39 -10.86
C ALA A 303 -0.15 53.09 -12.22
N LEU A 304 0.74 52.88 -13.19
CA LEU A 304 0.76 53.65 -14.44
C LEU A 304 -0.48 53.36 -15.28
N GLU A 305 -1.25 54.40 -15.62
CA GLU A 305 -2.49 54.34 -16.41
C GLU A 305 -2.28 54.89 -17.83
N THR A 306 -1.40 55.88 -17.99
CA THR A 306 -1.12 56.61 -19.25
C THR A 306 0.38 56.73 -19.53
N LEU A 307 0.76 56.57 -20.79
CA LEU A 307 2.13 56.74 -21.30
C LEU A 307 2.11 57.56 -22.60
N ASP A 308 2.89 58.64 -22.66
CA ASP A 308 3.14 59.45 -23.85
C ASP A 308 4.65 59.53 -24.14
N PHE A 309 5.05 59.02 -25.31
CA PHE A 309 6.44 59.03 -25.78
C PHE A 309 6.90 60.40 -26.30
N GLY A 310 6.00 61.33 -26.63
CA GLY A 310 6.34 62.68 -27.08
C GLY A 310 7.28 62.71 -28.30
N ASP A 311 8.36 63.50 -28.19
CA ASP A 311 9.38 63.68 -29.24
C ASP A 311 10.40 62.51 -29.34
N LEU A 312 10.24 61.41 -28.58
CA LEU A 312 11.23 60.34 -28.48
C LEU A 312 11.48 59.63 -29.83
N ARG A 313 12.75 59.49 -30.20
CA ARG A 313 13.22 58.82 -31.42
C ARG A 313 13.92 57.50 -31.13
N THR A 314 14.70 57.43 -30.05
CA THR A 314 15.54 56.27 -29.72
C THR A 314 15.48 55.90 -28.23
N LEU A 315 15.35 54.60 -27.96
CA LEU A 315 15.35 54.02 -26.61
C LEU A 315 16.19 52.73 -26.60
N GLU A 316 17.50 52.83 -26.34
CA GLU A 316 18.46 51.78 -26.73
C GLU A 316 18.27 50.45 -25.98
N HIS A 317 18.02 50.46 -24.66
CA HIS A 317 17.82 49.22 -23.90
C HIS A 317 16.35 48.77 -23.83
N GLY A 318 15.41 49.71 -23.91
CA GLY A 318 13.98 49.43 -24.00
C GLY A 318 13.12 49.98 -22.86
N VAL A 319 11.92 49.41 -22.73
CA VAL A 319 10.92 49.77 -21.72
C VAL A 319 10.47 48.52 -20.94
N ASP A 320 10.44 48.60 -19.61
CA ASP A 320 9.77 47.64 -18.71
C ASP A 320 8.76 48.38 -17.83
N LEU A 321 7.50 48.35 -18.28
CA LEU A 321 6.33 48.87 -17.56
C LEU A 321 5.35 47.73 -17.28
N SER A 322 5.89 46.54 -17.02
CA SER A 322 5.11 45.34 -16.76
C SER A 322 4.35 45.44 -15.44
N HIS A 323 3.18 44.80 -15.35
CA HIS A 323 2.32 44.79 -14.16
C HIS A 323 1.83 46.21 -13.77
N ASN A 324 1.27 46.96 -14.72
CA ASN A 324 0.66 48.29 -14.51
C ASN A 324 -0.82 48.29 -14.94
N SER A 325 -1.43 49.47 -15.13
CA SER A 325 -2.83 49.65 -15.56
C SER A 325 -2.97 50.30 -16.95
N LEU A 326 -1.92 50.24 -17.79
CA LEU A 326 -1.94 50.82 -19.13
C LEU A 326 -3.06 50.21 -19.98
N THR A 327 -3.84 51.06 -20.66
CA THR A 327 -4.93 50.62 -21.55
C THR A 327 -4.65 50.85 -23.02
N MET A 328 -3.74 51.77 -23.34
CA MET A 328 -3.32 52.17 -24.67
C MET A 328 -1.83 52.51 -24.68
N VAL A 329 -1.12 52.16 -25.75
CA VAL A 329 0.26 52.59 -25.99
C VAL A 329 0.43 52.93 -27.48
N ASP A 330 0.95 54.11 -27.77
CA ASP A 330 1.29 54.56 -29.14
C ASP A 330 2.76 54.98 -29.16
N PHE A 331 3.58 54.27 -29.94
CA PHE A 331 5.02 54.56 -30.08
C PHE A 331 5.32 55.78 -30.97
N LEU A 332 4.31 56.39 -31.60
CA LEU A 332 4.40 57.66 -32.32
C LEU A 332 5.60 57.74 -33.30
N GLN A 333 6.64 58.46 -32.89
CA GLN A 333 7.81 58.82 -33.67
C GLN A 333 9.05 57.97 -33.36
N VAL A 334 8.96 57.00 -32.45
CA VAL A 334 10.10 56.14 -32.08
C VAL A 334 10.53 55.30 -33.29
N GLU A 335 11.81 55.36 -33.63
CA GLU A 335 12.40 54.71 -34.80
C GLU A 335 13.23 53.47 -34.42
N ARG A 336 13.79 53.44 -33.21
CA ARG A 336 14.61 52.33 -32.69
C ARG A 336 14.38 52.12 -31.20
N ILE A 337 14.14 50.88 -30.81
CA ILE A 337 13.92 50.47 -29.41
C ILE A 337 14.57 49.11 -29.11
N GLY A 338 15.09 48.97 -27.89
CA GLY A 338 15.61 47.71 -27.34
C GLY A 338 14.50 46.70 -27.03
N ASN A 339 14.25 46.43 -25.76
CA ASN A 339 13.12 45.58 -25.34
C ASN A 339 11.80 46.36 -25.19
N ILE A 340 10.67 45.66 -25.30
CA ILE A 340 9.34 46.16 -24.99
C ILE A 340 8.68 45.17 -24.03
N PHE A 341 8.72 45.43 -22.73
CA PHE A 341 8.04 44.64 -21.71
C PHE A 341 6.87 45.44 -21.14
N LEU A 342 5.66 45.02 -21.53
CA LEU A 342 4.38 45.63 -21.21
C LEU A 342 3.40 44.56 -20.71
N ASP A 343 3.91 43.43 -20.21
CA ASP A 343 3.10 42.30 -19.76
C ASP A 343 2.20 42.70 -18.58
N ARG A 344 1.04 42.04 -18.46
CA ARG A 344 0.08 42.23 -17.35
C ARG A 344 -0.37 43.67 -17.16
N ASN A 345 -0.88 44.24 -18.25
CA ASN A 345 -1.57 45.52 -18.26
C ASN A 345 -3.03 45.30 -18.70
N ALA A 346 -3.72 46.35 -19.13
CA ALA A 346 -5.07 46.28 -19.69
C ALA A 346 -5.11 46.75 -21.16
N ILE A 347 -3.99 46.60 -21.88
CA ILE A 347 -3.78 47.17 -23.22
C ILE A 347 -4.70 46.48 -24.21
N HIS A 348 -5.56 47.28 -24.85
CA HIS A 348 -6.49 46.83 -25.88
C HIS A 348 -6.30 47.58 -27.22
N LEU A 349 -5.60 48.72 -27.19
CA LEU A 349 -5.10 49.43 -28.37
C LEU A 349 -3.59 49.61 -28.26
N LEU A 350 -2.86 49.27 -29.31
CA LEU A 350 -1.42 49.40 -29.40
C LEU A 350 -1.07 49.84 -30.83
N ASP A 351 -0.25 50.88 -30.98
CA ASP A 351 0.32 51.29 -32.28
C ASP A 351 1.85 51.35 -32.17
N PHE A 352 2.53 50.75 -33.15
CA PHE A 352 3.99 50.75 -33.26
C PHE A 352 4.53 51.98 -34.02
N GLY A 353 3.66 52.79 -34.64
CA GLY A 353 4.03 54.03 -35.31
C GLY A 353 5.10 53.82 -36.39
N ASN A 354 6.25 54.49 -36.21
CA ASN A 354 7.40 54.43 -37.11
C ASN A 354 8.35 53.23 -36.88
N LEU A 355 8.14 52.40 -35.86
CA LEU A 355 9.03 51.27 -35.55
C LEU A 355 9.08 50.23 -36.68
N LYS A 356 10.27 50.05 -37.25
CA LYS A 356 10.56 49.01 -38.25
C LYS A 356 11.25 47.78 -37.67
N ALA A 357 12.00 47.94 -36.59
CA ALA A 357 12.69 46.86 -35.91
C ALA A 357 12.66 47.08 -34.39
N VAL A 358 12.64 45.95 -33.66
CA VAL A 358 12.86 45.90 -32.21
C VAL A 358 14.15 45.12 -32.00
N ASP A 359 15.16 45.75 -31.38
CA ASP A 359 16.51 45.17 -31.18
C ASP A 359 16.54 44.13 -30.04
N GLY A 360 15.45 44.03 -29.26
CA GLY A 360 15.27 43.06 -28.19
C GLY A 360 13.98 42.24 -28.32
N SER A 361 13.42 41.86 -27.16
CA SER A 361 12.17 41.08 -27.07
C SER A 361 10.95 41.98 -26.86
N VAL A 362 9.81 41.54 -27.38
CA VAL A 362 8.48 42.14 -27.18
C VAL A 362 7.65 41.19 -26.32
N ASP A 363 7.34 41.59 -25.08
CA ASP A 363 6.38 40.91 -24.22
C ASP A 363 5.16 41.79 -23.96
N LEU A 364 4.01 41.31 -24.47
CA LEU A 364 2.69 41.90 -24.35
C LEU A 364 1.71 40.86 -23.77
N SER A 365 2.21 39.81 -23.11
CA SER A 365 1.36 38.79 -22.49
C SER A 365 0.49 39.37 -21.36
N ASP A 366 -0.55 38.69 -20.91
CA ASP A 366 -1.29 39.22 -19.75
C ASP A 366 -2.23 40.40 -20.10
N ASN A 367 -2.66 40.60 -21.36
CA ASN A 367 -3.31 41.85 -21.84
C ASN A 367 -4.69 41.65 -22.52
N LYS A 368 -5.24 42.68 -23.18
CA LYS A 368 -6.58 42.69 -23.79
C LYS A 368 -6.55 42.93 -25.31
N LEU A 369 -5.44 42.63 -25.97
CA LEU A 369 -5.29 42.83 -27.42
C LEU A 369 -6.23 41.87 -28.18
N ARG A 370 -6.97 42.39 -29.15
CA ARG A 370 -7.88 41.61 -30.01
C ARG A 370 -7.34 41.32 -31.41
N ARG A 371 -6.31 42.06 -31.82
CA ARG A 371 -5.57 41.91 -33.08
C ARG A 371 -4.10 42.30 -32.84
N TRP A 372 -3.20 41.71 -33.62
CA TRP A 372 -1.81 42.16 -33.69
C TRP A 372 -1.70 43.40 -34.60
N PRO A 373 -1.16 44.55 -34.13
CA PRO A 373 -1.28 45.83 -34.85
C PRO A 373 -0.09 46.18 -35.76
N ALA A 374 0.94 45.33 -35.85
CA ALA A 374 2.24 45.73 -36.39
C ALA A 374 2.32 45.73 -37.94
N SER A 375 1.60 46.64 -38.59
CA SER A 375 1.63 46.82 -40.05
C SER A 375 2.97 47.35 -40.60
N ASN A 376 3.83 47.93 -39.75
CA ASN A 376 5.12 48.52 -40.13
C ASN A 376 6.36 47.74 -39.66
N LEU A 377 6.21 46.81 -38.70
CA LEU A 377 7.33 46.11 -38.09
C LEU A 377 7.83 44.99 -39.00
N GLU A 378 9.14 44.98 -39.30
CA GLU A 378 9.79 44.05 -40.23
C GLU A 378 10.60 42.96 -39.50
N VAL A 379 11.22 43.31 -38.35
CA VAL A 379 12.13 42.42 -37.60
C VAL A 379 11.94 42.56 -36.07
N ILE A 380 11.98 41.43 -35.37
CA ILE A 380 12.15 41.35 -33.90
C ILE A 380 13.39 40.49 -33.61
N ASP A 381 14.38 41.05 -32.90
CA ASP A 381 15.66 40.38 -32.62
C ASP A 381 15.63 39.45 -31.38
N GLY A 382 14.51 39.43 -30.66
CA GLY A 382 14.22 38.55 -29.53
C GLY A 382 12.89 37.79 -29.63
N LEU A 383 12.29 37.51 -28.47
CA LEU A 383 10.96 36.88 -28.30
C LEU A 383 9.84 37.81 -28.78
N LEU A 384 8.77 37.25 -29.35
CA LEU A 384 7.45 37.90 -29.44
C LEU A 384 6.44 37.11 -28.60
N ASN A 385 6.05 37.65 -27.45
CA ASN A 385 5.09 37.04 -26.53
C ASN A 385 3.76 37.81 -26.51
N LEU A 386 2.69 37.13 -26.93
CA LEU A 386 1.30 37.59 -26.96
C LEU A 386 0.36 36.66 -26.16
N ASP A 387 0.91 35.82 -25.26
CA ASP A 387 0.13 34.87 -24.47
C ASP A 387 -0.97 35.55 -23.64
N GLY A 388 -2.10 34.89 -23.42
CA GLY A 388 -3.13 35.36 -22.47
C GLY A 388 -3.83 36.66 -22.90
N ASN A 389 -4.05 36.84 -24.21
CA ASN A 389 -4.76 37.98 -24.79
C ASN A 389 -6.13 37.58 -25.36
N GLU A 390 -6.83 38.51 -26.02
CA GLU A 390 -8.13 38.29 -26.67
C GLU A 390 -8.02 38.13 -28.20
N LEU A 391 -6.84 37.76 -28.74
CA LEU A 391 -6.58 37.77 -30.18
C LEU A 391 -7.52 36.83 -30.94
N GLN A 392 -8.16 37.35 -31.99
CA GLN A 392 -9.02 36.57 -32.90
C GLN A 392 -8.29 36.16 -34.19
N SER A 393 -7.29 36.95 -34.59
CA SER A 393 -6.37 36.67 -35.70
C SER A 393 -4.97 37.17 -35.38
N PHE A 394 -3.97 36.52 -35.99
CA PHE A 394 -2.58 36.98 -36.03
C PHE A 394 -2.15 37.07 -37.49
N GLU A 395 -1.94 38.30 -37.97
CA GLU A 395 -1.56 38.59 -39.36
C GLU A 395 -0.13 39.12 -39.38
N LEU A 396 0.77 38.50 -40.15
CA LEU A 396 2.19 38.89 -40.17
C LEU A 396 2.45 40.33 -40.64
N GLY A 397 1.62 40.86 -41.53
CA GLY A 397 1.85 42.18 -42.15
C GLY A 397 3.22 42.24 -42.85
N LYS A 398 4.07 43.18 -42.41
CA LYS A 398 5.45 43.32 -42.90
C LYS A 398 6.48 42.49 -42.14
N LEU A 399 6.10 41.77 -41.09
CA LEU A 399 7.04 40.99 -40.28
C LEU A 399 7.67 39.88 -41.16
N ARG A 400 9.00 39.87 -41.25
CA ARG A 400 9.78 38.89 -42.03
C ARG A 400 10.71 38.06 -41.17
N ARG A 401 11.07 38.49 -39.95
CA ARG A 401 11.95 37.73 -39.05
C ARG A 401 11.64 37.93 -37.56
N ILE A 402 11.64 36.82 -36.83
CA ILE A 402 11.66 36.75 -35.36
C ILE A 402 12.86 35.86 -34.99
N ARG A 403 13.85 36.38 -34.26
CA ARG A 403 15.00 35.57 -33.83
C ARG A 403 14.72 34.68 -32.61
N GLY A 404 13.80 35.09 -31.74
CA GLY A 404 13.34 34.30 -30.61
C GLY A 404 12.11 33.46 -30.93
N ASP A 405 11.39 33.10 -29.86
CA ASP A 405 10.13 32.38 -29.95
C ASP A 405 8.97 33.28 -30.39
N LEU A 406 7.93 32.68 -30.96
CA LEU A 406 6.61 33.28 -31.20
C LEU A 406 5.59 32.60 -30.29
N VAL A 407 5.14 33.31 -29.25
CA VAL A 407 4.17 32.80 -28.27
C VAL A 407 2.83 33.49 -28.49
N LEU A 408 1.81 32.69 -28.80
CA LEU A 408 0.43 33.06 -29.16
C LEU A 408 -0.59 32.29 -28.30
N GLY A 409 -0.16 31.64 -27.22
CA GLY A 409 -1.01 30.75 -26.43
C GLY A 409 -2.14 31.48 -25.70
N ASN A 410 -3.12 30.73 -25.19
CA ASN A 410 -4.21 31.27 -24.36
C ASN A 410 -4.95 32.45 -25.02
N ASN A 411 -5.32 32.31 -26.30
CA ASN A 411 -5.99 33.34 -27.11
C ASN A 411 -7.25 32.74 -27.80
N ASN A 412 -7.89 33.47 -28.72
CA ASN A 412 -9.07 33.02 -29.47
C ASN A 412 -8.81 32.87 -30.99
N ILE A 413 -7.57 32.61 -31.40
CA ILE A 413 -7.18 32.57 -32.82
C ILE A 413 -7.80 31.33 -33.50
N GLU A 414 -8.50 31.52 -34.63
CA GLU A 414 -9.14 30.43 -35.38
C GLU A 414 -8.30 29.86 -36.54
N ASP A 415 -7.45 30.67 -37.17
CA ASP A 415 -6.53 30.24 -38.24
C ASP A 415 -5.18 30.96 -38.08
N LEU A 416 -4.07 30.25 -38.36
CA LEU A 416 -2.72 30.82 -38.31
C LEU A 416 -1.96 30.57 -39.63
N TYR A 417 -1.59 31.65 -40.31
CA TYR A 417 -0.85 31.62 -41.57
C TYR A 417 0.52 32.27 -41.37
N LEU A 418 1.59 31.50 -41.57
CA LEU A 418 2.98 31.98 -41.50
C LEU A 418 3.56 32.35 -42.89
N ASP A 419 2.73 32.22 -43.92
CA ASP A 419 2.95 32.69 -45.28
C ASP A 419 1.92 33.77 -45.68
N SER A 420 2.26 34.53 -46.72
CA SER A 420 1.33 35.42 -47.42
C SER A 420 1.50 35.23 -48.92
N ASP A 421 0.40 35.29 -49.67
CA ASP A 421 0.37 34.87 -51.08
C ASP A 421 1.30 35.75 -51.95
N GLY A 422 2.42 35.15 -52.40
CA GLY A 422 3.40 35.76 -53.30
C GLY A 422 4.66 36.31 -52.63
N GLU A 423 4.67 36.48 -51.31
CA GLU A 423 5.77 37.08 -50.55
C GLU A 423 6.72 36.03 -49.91
N PRO A 424 7.94 36.42 -49.47
CA PRO A 424 8.73 35.59 -48.55
C PRO A 424 8.01 35.48 -47.20
N GLY A 425 7.73 34.25 -46.75
CA GLY A 425 7.15 33.99 -45.43
C GLY A 425 8.09 34.37 -44.28
N VAL A 426 7.57 34.36 -43.04
CA VAL A 426 8.35 34.73 -41.86
C VAL A 426 9.41 33.69 -41.53
N VAL A 427 10.61 34.14 -41.15
CA VAL A 427 11.64 33.29 -40.53
C VAL A 427 11.50 33.37 -39.01
N ILE A 428 11.25 32.24 -38.36
CA ILE A 428 11.26 32.10 -36.90
C ILE A 428 12.47 31.24 -36.54
N GLU A 429 13.46 31.79 -35.82
CA GLU A 429 14.64 31.03 -35.40
C GLU A 429 14.43 30.28 -34.07
N GLY A 430 13.47 30.72 -33.23
CA GLY A 430 12.99 30.01 -32.06
C GLY A 430 11.83 29.04 -32.36
N GLY A 431 10.96 28.82 -31.36
CA GLY A 431 9.78 27.98 -31.44
C GLY A 431 8.46 28.74 -31.63
N LEU A 432 7.41 28.04 -32.04
CA LEU A 432 6.03 28.53 -32.13
C LEU A 432 5.17 27.87 -31.04
N TYR A 433 4.55 28.68 -30.19
CA TYR A 433 3.73 28.22 -29.06
C TYR A 433 2.34 28.85 -29.14
N ALA A 434 1.39 28.18 -29.81
CA ALA A 434 0.01 28.65 -30.01
C ALA A 434 -1.01 27.67 -29.39
N SER A 435 -0.68 27.13 -28.21
CA SER A 435 -1.52 26.19 -27.47
C SER A 435 -2.73 26.88 -26.81
N ASN A 436 -3.78 26.14 -26.48
CA ASN A 436 -5.01 26.66 -25.86
C ASN A 436 -5.61 27.85 -26.66
N ASN A 437 -6.00 27.56 -27.89
CA ASN A 437 -6.60 28.51 -28.84
C ASN A 437 -7.82 27.84 -29.52
N ARG A 438 -8.31 28.41 -30.62
CA ARG A 438 -9.41 27.84 -31.43
C ARG A 438 -8.95 27.40 -32.82
N LEU A 439 -7.64 27.15 -32.99
CA LEU A 439 -7.04 26.93 -34.30
C LEU A 439 -7.69 25.74 -34.99
N ARG A 440 -8.16 25.95 -36.22
CA ARG A 440 -8.72 24.92 -37.11
C ARG A 440 -7.74 24.55 -38.22
N ARG A 441 -6.94 25.53 -38.66
CA ARG A 441 -5.87 25.37 -39.67
C ARG A 441 -4.61 26.13 -39.26
N VAL A 442 -3.45 25.53 -39.57
CA VAL A 442 -2.14 26.19 -39.52
C VAL A 442 -1.43 25.91 -40.83
N ARG A 443 -0.81 26.93 -41.44
CA ARG A 443 0.10 26.77 -42.59
C ARG A 443 1.47 27.35 -42.25
N PHE A 444 2.51 26.53 -42.41
CA PHE A 444 3.92 26.94 -42.25
C PHE A 444 4.54 27.47 -43.54
N GLY A 445 3.92 27.21 -44.70
CA GLY A 445 4.35 27.72 -46.00
C GLY A 445 5.78 27.34 -46.36
N ARG A 446 6.65 28.35 -46.50
CA ARG A 446 8.08 28.21 -46.87
C ARG A 446 9.03 28.10 -45.66
N LEU A 447 8.52 27.96 -44.43
CA LEU A 447 9.37 27.76 -43.26
C LEU A 447 10.09 26.41 -43.38
N SER A 448 11.43 26.41 -43.34
CA SER A 448 12.27 25.22 -43.59
C SER A 448 12.70 24.49 -42.32
N SER A 449 12.76 25.20 -41.20
CA SER A 449 13.09 24.69 -39.86
C SER A 449 12.44 25.55 -38.78
N ILE A 450 12.14 24.97 -37.62
CA ILE A 450 11.69 25.67 -36.41
C ILE A 450 12.30 25.01 -35.16
N GLN A 451 12.53 25.74 -34.06
CA GLN A 451 13.09 25.12 -32.86
C GLN A 451 12.10 24.19 -32.18
N SER A 452 10.92 24.67 -31.79
CA SER A 452 9.85 23.87 -31.16
C SER A 452 8.49 24.23 -31.75
N LEU A 453 7.51 23.35 -31.65
CA LEU A 453 6.15 23.58 -32.13
C LEU A 453 5.11 23.06 -31.14
N ALA A 454 4.34 23.95 -30.51
CA ALA A 454 3.33 23.62 -29.50
C ALA A 454 1.95 24.18 -29.87
N LEU A 455 1.09 23.33 -30.43
CA LEU A 455 -0.27 23.63 -30.88
C LEU A 455 -1.34 22.82 -30.12
N ARG A 456 -1.01 22.28 -28.93
CA ARG A 456 -1.95 21.47 -28.14
C ARG A 456 -3.19 22.26 -27.70
N ASP A 457 -4.25 21.53 -27.37
CA ASP A 457 -5.52 22.09 -26.87
C ASP A 457 -6.12 23.11 -27.85
N ASN A 458 -6.44 22.63 -29.06
CA ASN A 458 -6.98 23.42 -30.17
C ASN A 458 -8.12 22.65 -30.87
N SER A 459 -8.52 23.09 -32.06
CA SER A 459 -9.60 22.46 -32.86
C SER A 459 -9.11 22.02 -34.25
N LEU A 460 -7.82 21.69 -34.39
CA LEU A 460 -7.20 21.36 -35.68
C LEU A 460 -7.84 20.11 -36.25
N GLN A 461 -8.23 20.16 -37.53
CA GLN A 461 -8.74 19.00 -38.28
C GLN A 461 -7.68 18.38 -39.19
N SER A 462 -6.72 19.20 -39.61
CA SER A 462 -5.56 18.84 -40.43
C SER A 462 -4.40 19.80 -40.13
N ILE A 463 -3.17 19.34 -40.29
CA ILE A 463 -1.96 20.16 -40.24
C ILE A 463 -1.13 19.95 -41.51
N ASP A 464 -0.65 21.03 -42.11
CA ASP A 464 0.24 21.01 -43.28
C ASP A 464 1.57 21.66 -42.91
N PHE A 465 2.59 20.82 -42.67
CA PHE A 465 3.95 21.25 -42.33
C PHE A 465 4.70 21.94 -43.48
N GLY A 466 4.16 21.96 -44.71
CA GLY A 466 4.73 22.66 -45.85
C GLY A 466 6.16 22.21 -46.18
N GLN A 467 7.10 23.16 -46.17
CA GLN A 467 8.51 22.92 -46.49
C GLN A 467 9.40 22.62 -45.26
N LEU A 468 8.81 22.35 -44.08
CA LEU A 468 9.59 21.98 -42.89
C LEU A 468 10.38 20.68 -43.13
N THR A 469 11.67 20.74 -42.85
CA THR A 469 12.60 19.60 -42.97
C THR A 469 13.14 19.12 -41.63
N GLN A 470 13.02 19.93 -40.59
CA GLN A 470 13.58 19.66 -39.26
C GLN A 470 12.81 20.44 -38.18
N ILE A 471 12.59 19.81 -37.04
CA ILE A 471 12.15 20.46 -35.79
C ILE A 471 13.26 20.30 -34.74
N GLY A 472 13.69 21.41 -34.15
CA GLY A 472 14.84 21.49 -33.26
C GLY A 472 16.15 21.81 -33.99
N GLY A 473 17.13 22.32 -33.26
CA GLY A 473 18.44 22.69 -33.79
C GLY A 473 19.56 22.52 -32.78
N LEU A 474 20.82 22.57 -33.24
CA LEU A 474 21.95 22.72 -32.34
C LEU A 474 21.85 24.09 -31.63
N PRO A 475 22.00 24.17 -30.30
CA PRO A 475 21.88 25.43 -29.58
C PRO A 475 22.96 26.42 -30.05
N LYS A 476 22.54 27.52 -30.68
CA LYS A 476 23.42 28.66 -31.02
C LYS A 476 23.66 29.54 -29.78
N TRP A 477 24.31 28.97 -28.77
CA TRP A 477 24.91 29.73 -27.67
C TRP A 477 26.43 29.53 -27.68
N PRO A 478 27.23 30.49 -27.19
CA PRO A 478 28.69 30.37 -27.20
C PRO A 478 29.14 29.11 -26.48
N ARG A 479 30.06 28.36 -27.08
CA ARG A 479 30.53 27.07 -26.56
C ARG A 479 31.06 27.23 -25.13
N ASN A 480 30.32 26.72 -24.15
CA ASN A 480 30.89 26.27 -22.90
C ASN A 480 30.60 24.78 -22.73
N THR A 481 31.66 24.03 -22.44
CA THR A 481 31.65 22.58 -22.46
C THR A 481 31.20 22.03 -21.12
N ASP A 482 29.99 21.49 -21.05
CA ASP A 482 29.66 20.54 -20.00
C ASP A 482 28.81 19.39 -20.54
N ARG A 483 29.27 18.16 -20.29
CA ARG A 483 28.56 16.93 -20.66
C ARG A 483 27.70 16.49 -19.47
N SER A 484 26.59 17.20 -19.25
CA SER A 484 25.52 16.72 -18.37
C SER A 484 24.17 16.92 -19.05
N TRP A 485 23.49 15.79 -19.32
CA TRP A 485 22.05 15.69 -19.59
C TRP A 485 21.53 16.77 -20.56
N SER A 486 21.94 16.66 -21.83
CA SER A 486 21.49 17.55 -22.89
C SER A 486 19.97 17.48 -23.04
N PHE A 487 19.29 18.52 -22.55
CA PHE A 487 17.87 18.75 -22.83
C PHE A 487 17.66 18.68 -24.35
N TRP A 488 16.78 17.78 -24.79
CA TRP A 488 16.45 17.58 -26.19
C TRP A 488 15.61 18.77 -26.72
N TYR A 489 16.29 19.86 -27.07
CA TYR A 489 15.65 21.07 -27.59
C TYR A 489 15.06 20.83 -28.98
N GLY A 490 13.75 20.65 -29.01
CA GLY A 490 12.91 20.85 -30.18
C GLY A 490 11.82 19.80 -30.34
N PHE A 491 10.68 20.05 -29.70
CA PHE A 491 9.55 19.13 -29.65
C PHE A 491 8.44 19.54 -30.62
N LEU A 492 7.58 18.57 -30.96
CA LEU A 492 6.32 18.76 -31.67
C LEU A 492 5.18 18.30 -30.76
N ASP A 493 4.28 19.20 -30.38
CA ASP A 493 3.07 18.86 -29.63
C ASP A 493 1.82 19.40 -30.34
N VAL A 494 1.02 18.49 -30.86
CA VAL A 494 -0.30 18.75 -31.50
C VAL A 494 -1.40 17.92 -30.81
N SER A 495 -1.18 17.53 -29.55
CA SER A 495 -2.14 16.75 -28.77
C SER A 495 -3.41 17.53 -28.43
N SER A 496 -4.44 16.87 -27.91
CA SER A 496 -5.73 17.49 -27.54
C SER A 496 -6.33 18.31 -28.71
N ASN A 497 -6.53 17.66 -29.85
CA ASN A 497 -7.02 18.29 -31.07
C ASN A 497 -8.09 17.38 -31.75
N ASN A 498 -8.51 17.72 -32.96
CA ASN A 498 -9.52 16.97 -33.72
C ASN A 498 -8.95 16.39 -35.03
N LEU A 499 -7.64 16.09 -35.06
CA LEU A 499 -6.95 15.55 -36.23
C LEU A 499 -7.46 14.12 -36.51
N THR A 500 -7.77 13.83 -37.77
CA THR A 500 -8.13 12.48 -38.24
C THR A 500 -6.97 11.76 -38.93
N SER A 501 -6.00 12.51 -39.45
CA SER A 501 -4.72 12.00 -39.95
C SER A 501 -3.62 13.04 -39.73
N ILE A 502 -2.37 12.59 -39.73
CA ILE A 502 -1.18 13.45 -39.74
C ILE A 502 -0.12 12.85 -40.67
N ALA A 503 0.54 13.71 -41.44
CA ALA A 503 1.63 13.34 -42.34
C ALA A 503 2.84 14.25 -42.08
N PHE A 504 4.00 13.67 -41.78
CA PHE A 504 5.23 14.41 -41.47
C PHE A 504 5.96 14.93 -42.72
N GLY A 505 5.64 14.38 -43.90
CA GLY A 505 6.12 14.88 -45.18
C GLY A 505 7.65 14.91 -45.30
N SER A 506 8.21 16.12 -45.46
CA SER A 506 9.65 16.34 -45.65
C SER A 506 10.46 16.41 -44.35
N ILE A 507 9.83 16.34 -43.17
CA ILE A 507 10.52 16.40 -41.87
C ILE A 507 11.35 15.13 -41.69
N ARG A 508 12.67 15.29 -41.54
CA ARG A 508 13.62 14.16 -41.37
C ARG A 508 13.98 13.87 -39.92
N LEU A 509 13.90 14.89 -39.07
CA LEU A 509 14.38 14.86 -37.68
C LEU A 509 13.50 15.74 -36.79
N VAL A 510 13.12 15.18 -35.64
CA VAL A 510 12.62 15.95 -34.48
C VAL A 510 13.60 15.72 -33.34
N ASN A 511 14.28 16.76 -32.86
CA ASN A 511 15.30 16.62 -31.81
C ASN A 511 14.74 16.20 -30.46
N GLY A 512 13.50 16.61 -30.13
CA GLY A 512 12.81 16.30 -28.89
C GLY A 512 11.66 15.31 -29.08
N SER A 513 10.66 15.39 -28.19
CA SER A 513 9.49 14.51 -28.24
C SER A 513 8.48 14.93 -29.31
N VAL A 514 7.70 13.97 -29.79
CA VAL A 514 6.55 14.12 -30.70
C VAL A 514 5.30 13.65 -29.96
N ASN A 515 4.34 14.54 -29.76
CA ASN A 515 3.06 14.22 -29.12
C ASN A 515 1.89 14.55 -30.06
N VAL A 516 1.20 13.49 -30.50
CA VAL A 516 0.00 13.50 -31.35
C VAL A 516 -1.17 12.78 -30.67
N GLY A 517 -1.06 12.54 -29.34
CA GLY A 517 -2.10 11.90 -28.54
C GLY A 517 -3.38 12.73 -28.40
N ASP A 518 -4.43 12.16 -27.82
CA ASP A 518 -5.71 12.85 -27.55
C ASP A 518 -6.30 13.53 -28.80
N ASN A 519 -6.42 12.74 -29.86
CA ASN A 519 -6.94 13.16 -31.16
C ASN A 519 -7.95 12.12 -31.70
N ARG A 520 -8.27 12.16 -33.00
CA ARG A 520 -9.13 11.16 -33.67
C ARG A 520 -8.38 10.47 -34.82
N LEU A 521 -7.05 10.34 -34.69
CA LEU A 521 -6.19 9.83 -35.75
C LEU A 521 -6.56 8.39 -36.09
N THR A 522 -6.86 8.13 -37.36
CA THR A 522 -7.00 6.76 -37.92
C THR A 522 -5.75 6.31 -38.68
N SER A 523 -4.86 7.25 -39.03
CA SER A 523 -3.58 6.97 -39.70
C SER A 523 -2.50 8.01 -39.35
N ILE A 524 -1.24 7.56 -39.28
CA ILE A 524 -0.04 8.40 -39.20
C ILE A 524 0.87 8.05 -40.38
N ASP A 525 1.31 9.05 -41.14
CA ASP A 525 2.33 8.90 -42.18
C ASP A 525 3.63 9.59 -41.74
N PHE A 526 4.66 8.80 -41.46
CA PHE A 526 5.96 9.29 -41.01
C PHE A 526 6.81 9.93 -42.14
N GLY A 527 6.45 9.78 -43.41
CA GLY A 527 7.17 10.41 -44.53
C GLY A 527 8.67 10.12 -44.56
N GLU A 528 9.49 11.17 -44.54
CA GLU A 528 10.95 11.09 -44.52
C GLU A 528 11.58 11.09 -43.10
N LEU A 529 10.78 10.96 -42.04
CA LEU A 529 11.25 10.98 -40.64
C LEU A 529 12.08 9.74 -40.32
N THR A 530 13.35 9.93 -39.92
CA THR A 530 14.23 8.82 -39.52
C THR A 530 14.57 8.81 -38.03
N CYS A 531 14.37 9.91 -37.30
CA CYS A 531 14.74 10.00 -35.89
C CYS A 531 13.82 10.96 -35.09
N ILE A 532 13.46 10.52 -33.89
CA ILE A 532 12.84 11.32 -32.82
C ILE A 532 13.79 11.24 -31.61
N GLY A 533 14.31 12.36 -31.12
CA GLY A 533 15.28 12.34 -30.01
C GLY A 533 14.66 12.16 -28.62
N GLY A 534 13.35 12.44 -28.48
CA GLY A 534 12.58 12.19 -27.26
C GLY A 534 11.52 11.10 -27.42
N ASP A 535 10.40 11.26 -26.71
CA ASP A 535 9.26 10.34 -26.74
C ASP A 535 8.43 10.48 -28.02
N PHE A 536 7.71 9.42 -28.41
CA PHE A 536 6.65 9.45 -29.42
C PHE A 536 5.33 8.99 -28.80
N SER A 537 4.38 9.91 -28.62
CA SER A 537 3.05 9.64 -28.06
C SER A 537 1.97 9.80 -29.12
N ALA A 538 1.23 8.72 -29.40
CA ALA A 538 -0.02 8.74 -30.17
C ALA A 538 -1.18 8.07 -29.39
N SER A 539 -1.08 8.01 -28.06
CA SER A 539 -2.10 7.41 -27.19
C SER A 539 -3.46 8.13 -27.27
N ARG A 540 -4.56 7.42 -26.98
CA ARG A 540 -5.94 7.93 -27.05
C ARG A 540 -6.29 8.51 -28.43
N ASN A 541 -6.25 7.63 -29.43
CA ASN A 541 -6.60 7.89 -30.83
C ASN A 541 -7.49 6.75 -31.38
N GLN A 542 -7.69 6.69 -32.70
CA GLN A 542 -8.51 5.69 -33.39
C GLN A 542 -7.70 4.84 -34.39
N LEU A 543 -6.38 4.70 -34.15
CA LEU A 543 -5.47 3.99 -35.05
C LEU A 543 -5.82 2.50 -35.06
N THR A 544 -5.94 1.90 -36.25
CA THR A 544 -6.19 0.45 -36.43
C THR A 544 -4.93 -0.33 -36.80
N ALA A 545 -3.93 0.34 -37.40
CA ALA A 545 -2.60 -0.19 -37.62
C ALA A 545 -1.55 0.94 -37.58
N LEU A 546 -0.30 0.59 -37.33
CA LEU A 546 0.84 1.52 -37.41
C LEU A 546 2.10 0.81 -37.91
N ASP A 547 2.83 1.46 -38.82
CA ASP A 547 4.13 1.02 -39.33
C ASP A 547 5.15 2.15 -39.12
N PHE A 548 6.23 1.88 -38.38
CA PHE A 548 7.30 2.84 -38.13
C PHE A 548 8.25 3.04 -39.33
N GLY A 549 8.18 2.18 -40.36
CA GLY A 549 8.78 2.39 -41.67
C GLY A 549 10.30 2.62 -41.66
N ARG A 550 10.71 3.88 -41.85
CA ARG A 550 12.12 4.30 -41.96
C ARG A 550 12.72 4.85 -40.66
N ILE A 551 11.96 4.89 -39.57
CA ILE A 551 12.47 5.37 -38.28
C ILE A 551 13.56 4.42 -37.78
N GLN A 552 14.73 4.97 -37.45
CA GLN A 552 15.93 4.27 -36.99
C GLN A 552 16.14 4.41 -35.48
N SER A 553 15.61 5.48 -34.87
CA SER A 553 15.70 5.69 -33.42
C SER A 553 14.59 6.57 -32.87
N ILE A 554 14.05 6.15 -31.73
CA ILE A 554 13.23 6.98 -30.83
C ILE A 554 13.96 7.02 -29.48
N GLY A 555 14.48 8.19 -29.09
CA GLY A 555 15.32 8.35 -27.91
C GLY A 555 14.58 8.29 -26.56
N GLY A 556 13.26 8.05 -26.58
CA GLY A 556 12.39 7.95 -25.42
C GLY A 556 11.33 6.85 -25.54
N LEU A 557 10.19 7.06 -24.89
CA LEU A 557 9.04 6.17 -24.86
C LEU A 557 8.20 6.26 -26.15
N VAL A 558 7.78 5.12 -26.68
CA VAL A 558 6.67 4.98 -27.64
C VAL A 558 5.37 4.70 -26.87
N ASP A 559 4.43 5.64 -26.84
CA ASP A 559 3.15 5.50 -26.13
C ASP A 559 1.96 5.44 -27.12
N LEU A 560 1.43 4.23 -27.29
CA LEU A 560 0.36 3.89 -28.24
C LEU A 560 -0.91 3.34 -27.56
N LYS A 561 -1.00 3.44 -26.23
CA LYS A 561 -2.13 2.89 -25.46
C LYS A 561 -3.48 3.51 -25.84
N HIS A 562 -4.56 2.78 -25.58
CA HIS A 562 -5.93 3.21 -25.86
C HIS A 562 -6.13 3.65 -27.32
N ASN A 563 -5.90 2.74 -28.25
CA ASN A 563 -6.23 2.86 -29.66
C ASN A 563 -7.12 1.67 -30.09
N ALA A 564 -7.33 1.49 -31.39
CA ALA A 564 -7.98 0.31 -31.96
C ALA A 564 -6.95 -0.59 -32.71
N LEU A 565 -5.67 -0.55 -32.31
CA LEU A 565 -4.58 -1.18 -33.06
C LEU A 565 -4.73 -2.70 -33.08
N THR A 566 -4.93 -3.27 -34.27
CA THR A 566 -4.90 -4.73 -34.51
C THR A 566 -3.50 -5.21 -34.89
N SER A 567 -2.67 -4.34 -35.48
CA SER A 567 -1.30 -4.67 -35.87
C SER A 567 -0.31 -3.50 -35.76
N VAL A 568 0.92 -3.77 -35.31
CA VAL A 568 2.04 -2.82 -35.33
C VAL A 568 3.29 -3.43 -35.95
N HIS A 569 3.96 -2.69 -36.85
CA HIS A 569 5.25 -3.05 -37.46
C HIS A 569 6.37 -2.10 -36.99
N PHE A 570 7.40 -2.67 -36.37
CA PHE A 570 8.62 -1.98 -36.01
C PHE A 570 9.71 -2.27 -37.06
N GLY A 571 10.27 -1.21 -37.64
CA GLY A 571 11.45 -1.27 -38.51
C GLY A 571 12.72 -1.61 -37.73
N GLU A 572 13.87 -1.59 -38.40
CA GLU A 572 15.18 -1.77 -37.72
C GLU A 572 15.49 -0.50 -36.92
N MET A 573 15.13 -0.48 -35.63
CA MET A 573 15.18 0.73 -34.82
C MET A 573 15.60 0.49 -33.36
N ASN A 574 16.15 1.53 -32.73
CA ASN A 574 16.39 1.57 -31.29
C ASN A 574 15.30 2.40 -30.59
N VAL A 575 14.71 1.87 -29.52
CA VAL A 575 13.72 2.57 -28.68
C VAL A 575 13.95 2.26 -27.20
N LEU A 576 13.67 3.22 -26.31
CA LEU A 576 13.84 3.00 -24.88
C LEU A 576 12.70 2.18 -24.26
N ASP A 577 11.43 2.57 -24.44
CA ASP A 577 10.27 1.91 -23.83
C ASP A 577 9.11 1.88 -24.84
N VAL A 578 8.28 0.83 -24.83
CA VAL A 578 7.16 0.66 -25.77
C VAL A 578 5.89 0.27 -25.03
N ARG A 579 4.86 1.12 -25.08
CA ARG A 579 3.56 0.91 -24.41
C ARG A 579 2.43 0.79 -25.42
N LEU A 580 1.83 -0.39 -25.44
CA LEU A 580 0.76 -0.82 -26.37
C LEU A 580 -0.49 -1.32 -25.63
N GLN A 581 -0.59 -1.10 -24.32
CA GLN A 581 -1.69 -1.58 -23.49
C GLN A 581 -3.07 -1.08 -23.96
N PHE A 582 -4.11 -1.87 -23.69
CA PHE A 582 -5.50 -1.54 -24.03
C PHE A 582 -5.71 -1.27 -25.52
N ASN A 583 -5.35 -2.26 -26.35
CA ASN A 583 -5.62 -2.32 -27.78
C ASN A 583 -6.24 -3.71 -28.12
N PRO A 584 -6.88 -3.88 -29.28
CA PRO A 584 -7.27 -5.19 -29.82
C PRO A 584 -6.13 -5.83 -30.63
N LEU A 585 -4.88 -5.77 -30.13
CA LEU A 585 -3.70 -6.17 -30.90
C LEU A 585 -3.66 -7.68 -31.06
N SER A 586 -3.66 -8.16 -32.30
CA SER A 586 -3.58 -9.59 -32.65
C SER A 586 -2.25 -9.96 -33.33
N ASN A 587 -1.48 -8.97 -33.78
CA ASN A 587 -0.18 -9.16 -34.40
C ASN A 587 0.79 -8.02 -34.07
N ILE A 588 2.04 -8.35 -33.75
CA ILE A 588 3.14 -7.38 -33.61
C ILE A 588 4.39 -7.99 -34.24
N THR A 589 5.13 -7.17 -34.98
CA THR A 589 6.30 -7.63 -35.72
C THR A 589 7.47 -6.66 -35.55
N PHE A 590 8.65 -7.23 -35.35
CA PHE A 590 9.92 -6.51 -35.23
C PHE A 590 10.85 -6.96 -36.36
N ARG A 591 11.50 -6.03 -37.06
CA ARG A 591 12.60 -6.39 -37.96
C ARG A 591 13.84 -6.81 -37.15
N SER A 592 14.61 -7.74 -37.70
CA SER A 592 15.93 -8.12 -37.17
C SER A 592 16.78 -6.88 -36.89
N GLY A 593 17.36 -6.80 -35.69
CA GLY A 593 18.19 -5.67 -35.26
C GLY A 593 17.46 -4.62 -34.41
N THR A 594 16.14 -4.75 -34.23
CA THR A 594 15.38 -3.84 -33.34
C THR A 594 15.83 -4.00 -31.89
N LYS A 595 15.89 -2.90 -31.13
CA LYS A 595 16.25 -2.91 -29.70
C LYS A 595 15.24 -2.13 -28.87
N VAL A 596 14.87 -2.70 -27.73
CA VAL A 596 13.88 -2.14 -26.78
C VAL A 596 14.47 -2.18 -25.38
N ASP A 597 15.14 -1.11 -24.94
CA ASP A 597 16.04 -1.20 -23.78
C ASP A 597 15.31 -1.45 -22.44
N PHE A 598 14.32 -0.65 -22.07
CA PHE A 598 13.64 -0.66 -20.76
C PHE A 598 12.35 -1.47 -20.68
N GLY A 599 11.59 -1.64 -21.77
CA GLY A 599 10.37 -2.44 -21.68
C GLY A 599 9.47 -2.47 -22.91
N LEU A 600 8.68 -3.54 -22.97
CA LEU A 600 7.66 -3.84 -23.96
C LEU A 600 6.36 -4.23 -23.23
N TRP A 601 5.42 -3.29 -23.16
CA TRP A 601 4.17 -3.42 -22.42
C TRP A 601 2.99 -3.67 -23.36
N LEU A 602 2.56 -4.93 -23.41
CA LEU A 602 1.56 -5.49 -24.31
C LEU A 602 0.33 -6.05 -23.56
N SER A 603 0.18 -5.75 -22.27
CA SER A 603 -0.95 -6.25 -21.48
C SER A 603 -2.32 -5.69 -21.90
N LYS A 604 -3.39 -6.44 -21.62
CA LYS A 604 -4.78 -6.14 -22.04
C LYS A 604 -4.89 -5.98 -23.56
N ASN A 605 -4.52 -7.05 -24.28
CA ASN A 605 -4.56 -7.15 -25.75
C ASN A 605 -5.25 -8.47 -26.19
N GLN A 606 -5.19 -8.81 -27.49
CA GLN A 606 -5.82 -9.99 -28.10
C GLN A 606 -4.77 -10.88 -28.81
N LEU A 607 -3.54 -10.90 -28.30
CA LEU A 607 -2.45 -11.67 -28.90
C LEU A 607 -2.67 -13.16 -28.61
N THR A 608 -2.84 -13.96 -29.67
CA THR A 608 -2.95 -15.44 -29.56
C THR A 608 -1.60 -16.14 -29.66
N SER A 609 -0.62 -15.48 -30.29
CA SER A 609 0.77 -15.92 -30.31
C SER A 609 1.71 -14.72 -30.44
N LEU A 610 2.91 -14.83 -29.88
CA LEU A 610 3.95 -13.81 -30.03
C LEU A 610 5.29 -14.44 -30.41
N ARG A 611 5.95 -13.86 -31.42
CA ARG A 611 7.32 -14.19 -31.83
C ARG A 611 8.18 -12.94 -31.76
N ILE A 612 9.20 -12.96 -30.92
CA ILE A 612 10.02 -11.79 -30.59
C ILE A 612 11.39 -11.80 -31.29
N GLY A 613 11.72 -12.84 -32.06
CA GLY A 613 13.05 -13.05 -32.69
C GLY A 613 13.59 -11.97 -33.66
N GLY A 614 12.91 -10.84 -33.83
CA GLY A 614 13.49 -9.63 -34.43
C GLY A 614 14.19 -8.70 -33.42
N LEU A 615 13.88 -8.82 -32.12
CA LEU A 615 14.53 -8.04 -31.05
C LEU A 615 15.93 -8.60 -30.76
N ALA A 616 16.95 -7.77 -30.98
CA ALA A 616 18.33 -8.11 -30.66
C ALA A 616 18.67 -7.96 -29.16
N SER A 617 17.89 -7.16 -28.42
CA SER A 617 18.02 -7.02 -26.97
C SER A 617 16.79 -6.37 -26.32
N THR A 618 16.43 -6.83 -25.13
CA THR A 618 15.66 -6.04 -24.16
C THR A 618 16.23 -6.24 -22.75
N THR A 619 16.48 -5.16 -22.01
CA THR A 619 17.11 -5.24 -20.68
C THR A 619 16.11 -5.14 -19.53
N GLY A 620 14.85 -4.79 -19.84
CA GLY A 620 13.77 -4.58 -18.88
C GLY A 620 12.55 -5.48 -19.09
N ALA A 621 11.35 -4.97 -18.85
CA ALA A 621 10.15 -5.79 -18.69
C ALA A 621 9.48 -6.15 -20.02
N ILE A 622 9.13 -7.42 -20.21
CA ILE A 622 8.13 -7.88 -21.17
C ILE A 622 6.85 -8.16 -20.38
N ASP A 623 5.83 -7.32 -20.57
CA ASP A 623 4.52 -7.49 -19.94
C ASP A 623 3.48 -7.90 -20.99
N LEU A 624 2.96 -9.12 -20.85
CA LEU A 624 1.98 -9.75 -21.75
C LEU A 624 0.71 -10.15 -20.99
N MET A 625 0.48 -9.64 -19.79
CA MET A 625 -0.67 -10.02 -18.97
C MET A 625 -2.00 -9.78 -19.66
N ASP A 626 -3.00 -10.62 -19.41
CA ASP A 626 -4.33 -10.50 -19.99
C ASP A 626 -4.33 -10.43 -21.53
N ASN A 627 -3.94 -11.54 -22.14
CA ASN A 627 -3.99 -11.79 -23.58
C ASN A 627 -4.56 -13.21 -23.80
N ASP A 628 -4.67 -13.63 -25.06
CA ASP A 628 -5.15 -14.97 -25.45
C ASP A 628 -3.98 -15.91 -25.82
N LEU A 629 -2.77 -15.69 -25.30
CA LEU A 629 -1.55 -16.34 -25.80
C LEU A 629 -1.60 -17.85 -25.56
N THR A 630 -1.51 -18.63 -26.62
CA THR A 630 -1.27 -20.08 -26.57
C THR A 630 0.19 -20.44 -26.89
N PHE A 631 0.97 -19.47 -27.40
CA PHE A 631 2.36 -19.67 -27.83
C PHE A 631 3.19 -18.39 -27.65
N LEU A 632 4.36 -18.53 -27.04
CA LEU A 632 5.37 -17.48 -26.90
C LEU A 632 6.73 -18.00 -27.35
N ASP A 633 7.40 -17.23 -28.20
CA ASP A 633 8.74 -17.47 -28.71
C ASP A 633 9.58 -16.21 -28.53
N LEU A 634 10.57 -16.31 -27.63
CA LEU A 634 11.48 -15.22 -27.27
C LEU A 634 12.65 -15.07 -28.26
N GLY A 635 12.81 -15.99 -29.22
CA GLY A 635 13.92 -15.99 -30.18
C GLY A 635 15.30 -16.07 -29.50
N GLU A 636 16.27 -15.32 -30.02
CA GLU A 636 17.66 -15.28 -29.56
C GLU A 636 17.88 -14.36 -28.34
N LEU A 637 16.83 -13.98 -27.61
CA LEU A 637 16.96 -13.18 -26.39
C LEU A 637 17.74 -13.96 -25.32
N THR A 638 18.91 -13.44 -24.93
CA THR A 638 19.76 -14.02 -23.86
C THR A 638 19.49 -13.41 -22.49
N HIS A 639 18.85 -12.24 -22.43
CA HIS A 639 18.55 -11.50 -21.20
C HIS A 639 17.16 -10.88 -21.31
N VAL A 640 16.40 -10.92 -20.21
CA VAL A 640 15.14 -10.18 -20.01
C VAL A 640 15.12 -9.65 -18.58
N GLY A 641 14.59 -8.45 -18.34
CA GLY A 641 14.41 -7.92 -16.99
C GLY A 641 13.31 -8.66 -16.24
N ARG A 642 12.05 -8.52 -16.66
CA ARG A 642 10.87 -9.12 -16.01
C ARG A 642 9.98 -9.74 -17.08
N LEU A 643 9.35 -10.87 -16.79
CA LEU A 643 8.49 -11.59 -17.74
C LEU A 643 7.12 -11.85 -17.10
N GLU A 644 6.15 -10.99 -17.39
CA GLU A 644 4.77 -11.10 -16.87
C GLU A 644 3.86 -11.73 -17.94
N LEU A 645 3.34 -12.91 -17.66
CA LEU A 645 2.52 -13.71 -18.59
C LEU A 645 1.13 -14.02 -18.05
N GLY A 646 0.77 -13.44 -16.90
CA GLY A 646 -0.43 -13.82 -16.17
C GLY A 646 -1.74 -13.61 -16.93
N GLY A 647 -2.73 -14.48 -16.75
CA GLY A 647 -4.03 -14.37 -17.42
C GLY A 647 -3.93 -14.61 -18.94
N ASN A 648 -3.38 -15.75 -19.33
CA ASN A 648 -3.22 -16.18 -20.73
C ASN A 648 -3.65 -17.66 -20.90
N LEU A 649 -3.50 -18.20 -22.10
CA LEU A 649 -3.87 -19.58 -22.46
C LEU A 649 -2.65 -20.49 -22.66
N LEU A 650 -1.51 -20.17 -22.05
CA LEU A 650 -0.26 -20.90 -22.22
C LEU A 650 -0.33 -22.27 -21.52
N THR A 651 -0.28 -23.35 -22.30
CA THR A 651 -0.20 -24.73 -21.76
C THR A 651 1.23 -25.18 -21.48
N SER A 652 2.21 -24.52 -22.09
CA SER A 652 3.64 -24.75 -21.86
C SER A 652 4.45 -23.53 -22.26
N ILE A 653 5.62 -23.36 -21.63
CA ILE A 653 6.58 -22.32 -22.02
C ILE A 653 7.99 -22.90 -22.20
N HIS A 654 8.68 -22.36 -23.20
CA HIS A 654 10.10 -22.57 -23.46
C HIS A 654 10.79 -21.22 -23.35
N LEU A 655 11.70 -21.06 -22.40
CA LEU A 655 12.43 -19.80 -22.18
C LEU A 655 13.66 -19.62 -23.10
N GLY A 656 13.76 -20.41 -24.18
CA GLY A 656 14.79 -20.29 -25.20
C GLY A 656 16.20 -20.43 -24.65
N ASP A 657 17.10 -19.54 -25.10
CA ASP A 657 18.50 -19.46 -24.69
C ASP A 657 18.75 -18.34 -23.66
N LEU A 658 17.73 -18.01 -22.84
CA LEU A 658 17.87 -17.03 -21.77
C LEU A 658 18.95 -17.46 -20.75
N GLN A 659 19.97 -16.62 -20.58
CA GLN A 659 21.07 -16.77 -19.63
C GLN A 659 20.77 -16.11 -18.29
N SER A 660 19.85 -15.13 -18.26
CA SER A 660 19.33 -14.55 -17.03
C SER A 660 17.92 -13.97 -17.22
N VAL A 661 17.12 -14.06 -16.16
CA VAL A 661 15.94 -13.23 -15.97
C VAL A 661 16.13 -12.38 -14.72
N GLY A 662 16.08 -11.07 -14.90
CA GLY A 662 16.24 -10.07 -13.85
C GLY A 662 17.41 -9.14 -14.06
N SER A 663 17.11 -7.84 -14.09
CA SER A 663 18.10 -6.76 -14.03
C SER A 663 17.60 -5.63 -13.12
N ASN A 664 18.51 -4.84 -12.55
CA ASN A 664 18.16 -3.62 -11.80
C ASN A 664 17.11 -3.79 -10.67
N GLY A 665 17.12 -4.93 -9.98
CA GLY A 665 16.24 -5.18 -8.82
C GLY A 665 14.81 -5.62 -9.15
N ASN A 666 14.51 -5.96 -10.40
CA ASN A 666 13.25 -6.58 -10.81
C ASN A 666 13.53 -7.79 -11.71
N GLY A 667 12.98 -8.96 -11.37
CA GLY A 667 13.35 -10.23 -12.02
C GLY A 667 12.35 -11.37 -11.81
N VAL A 668 11.06 -11.04 -11.81
CA VAL A 668 9.99 -12.03 -11.67
C VAL A 668 9.65 -12.64 -13.03
N VAL A 669 9.51 -13.97 -13.05
CA VAL A 669 8.78 -14.70 -14.09
C VAL A 669 7.42 -15.06 -13.49
N SER A 670 6.35 -14.42 -13.96
CA SER A 670 4.98 -14.72 -13.50
C SER A 670 4.16 -15.37 -14.61
N MET A 671 3.53 -16.49 -14.29
CA MET A 671 2.65 -17.27 -15.18
C MET A 671 1.27 -17.49 -14.57
N ASN A 672 0.93 -16.75 -13.51
CA ASN A 672 -0.31 -16.90 -12.75
C ASN A 672 -1.55 -16.91 -13.67
N TYR A 673 -2.59 -17.69 -13.36
CA TYR A 673 -3.81 -17.76 -14.19
C TYR A 673 -3.57 -18.18 -15.67
N ASN A 674 -2.71 -19.18 -15.89
CA ASN A 674 -2.53 -19.87 -17.19
C ASN A 674 -2.79 -21.37 -17.02
N PRO A 675 -3.28 -22.10 -18.03
CA PRO A 675 -3.47 -23.56 -17.97
C PRO A 675 -2.15 -24.34 -18.17
N VAL A 676 -1.08 -23.96 -17.47
CA VAL A 676 0.26 -24.53 -17.67
C VAL A 676 0.28 -26.01 -17.28
N THR A 677 1.02 -26.82 -18.04
CA THR A 677 1.22 -28.24 -17.77
C THR A 677 2.69 -28.67 -17.85
N LYS A 678 3.55 -27.84 -18.42
CA LYS A 678 4.99 -28.08 -18.53
C LYS A 678 5.76 -26.76 -18.65
N ILE A 679 6.89 -26.66 -17.97
CA ILE A 679 7.82 -25.53 -18.06
C ILE A 679 9.21 -26.09 -18.38
N SER A 680 10.00 -25.39 -19.19
CA SER A 680 11.39 -25.71 -19.51
C SER A 680 12.23 -24.44 -19.39
N PHE A 681 13.11 -24.39 -18.40
CA PHE A 681 14.01 -23.25 -18.18
C PHE A 681 15.33 -23.36 -18.96
N ASN A 682 15.67 -24.55 -19.50
CA ASN A 682 16.89 -24.80 -20.27
C ASN A 682 18.15 -24.31 -19.50
N SER A 683 19.16 -23.76 -20.17
CA SER A 683 20.42 -23.32 -19.55
C SER A 683 20.32 -21.99 -18.78
N LEU A 684 19.21 -21.73 -18.06
CA LEU A 684 18.99 -20.51 -17.26
C LEU A 684 19.49 -20.71 -15.81
N PRO A 685 20.76 -20.40 -15.47
CA PRO A 685 21.33 -20.77 -14.17
C PRO A 685 20.62 -20.13 -12.97
N ARG A 686 20.05 -18.93 -13.14
CA ARG A 686 19.50 -18.11 -12.06
C ARG A 686 18.29 -17.29 -12.50
N ILE A 687 17.27 -17.26 -11.64
CA ILE A 687 16.18 -16.27 -11.68
C ILE A 687 16.45 -15.26 -10.56
N ALA A 688 16.61 -13.97 -10.89
CA ALA A 688 17.16 -13.00 -9.95
C ALA A 688 16.18 -12.49 -8.88
N TYR A 689 14.88 -12.81 -8.96
CA TYR A 689 13.88 -12.34 -7.98
C TYR A 689 12.77 -13.33 -7.64
N GLY A 690 12.19 -14.03 -8.61
CA GLY A 690 11.16 -15.01 -8.27
C GLY A 690 10.48 -15.69 -9.45
N LEU A 691 9.86 -16.83 -9.13
CA LEU A 691 9.05 -17.61 -10.04
C LEU A 691 7.65 -17.75 -9.44
N GLU A 692 6.63 -17.26 -10.14
CA GLU A 692 5.24 -17.29 -9.70
C GLU A 692 4.38 -18.05 -10.71
N ILE A 693 3.79 -19.15 -10.28
CA ILE A 693 2.94 -20.04 -11.07
C ILE A 693 1.75 -20.38 -10.15
N THR A 694 0.90 -19.41 -9.87
CA THR A 694 -0.25 -19.51 -8.94
C THR A 694 -1.58 -19.59 -9.69
N ASN A 695 -2.51 -20.43 -9.23
CA ASN A 695 -3.84 -20.58 -9.85
C ASN A 695 -3.76 -20.96 -11.34
N THR A 696 -2.98 -22.01 -11.63
CA THR A 696 -2.67 -22.48 -12.99
C THR A 696 -3.16 -23.89 -13.30
N ASP A 697 -3.85 -24.53 -12.36
CA ASP A 697 -4.37 -25.90 -12.47
C ASP A 697 -3.30 -27.00 -12.74
N VAL A 698 -2.01 -26.65 -12.65
CA VAL A 698 -0.87 -27.57 -12.84
C VAL A 698 -0.97 -28.74 -11.88
N SER A 699 -0.95 -29.97 -12.39
CA SER A 699 -1.04 -31.20 -11.60
C SER A 699 0.31 -31.88 -11.31
N ARG A 700 1.33 -31.56 -12.10
CA ARG A 700 2.74 -31.95 -11.91
C ARG A 700 3.63 -30.86 -12.50
N LEU A 701 4.73 -30.56 -11.84
CA LEU A 701 5.73 -29.61 -12.34
C LEU A 701 7.14 -30.19 -12.20
N HIS A 702 7.96 -29.95 -13.22
CA HIS A 702 9.38 -30.26 -13.26
C HIS A 702 10.12 -28.95 -13.56
N ILE A 703 11.00 -28.55 -12.67
CA ILE A 703 11.85 -27.36 -12.79
C ILE A 703 13.30 -27.86 -12.92
N ASP A 704 13.88 -27.71 -14.10
CA ASP A 704 15.26 -28.12 -14.37
C ASP A 704 16.02 -27.06 -15.14
N GLY A 705 17.33 -27.00 -14.92
CA GLY A 705 18.26 -26.01 -15.50
C GLY A 705 18.45 -24.72 -14.70
N VAL A 706 17.54 -24.41 -13.77
CA VAL A 706 17.73 -23.36 -12.76
C VAL A 706 18.41 -23.95 -11.54
N SER A 707 19.45 -23.28 -11.01
CA SER A 707 20.12 -23.67 -9.76
C SER A 707 19.78 -22.76 -8.58
N VAL A 708 19.52 -21.47 -8.84
CA VAL A 708 19.21 -20.47 -7.79
C VAL A 708 18.01 -19.60 -8.18
N ILE A 709 17.07 -19.41 -7.26
CA ILE A 709 16.06 -18.35 -7.29
C ILE A 709 16.36 -17.37 -6.17
N SER A 710 16.74 -16.13 -6.50
CA SER A 710 17.19 -15.13 -5.51
C SER A 710 16.07 -14.32 -4.84
N GLY A 711 14.92 -14.97 -4.66
CA GLY A 711 13.77 -14.49 -3.91
C GLY A 711 12.75 -15.62 -3.85
N SER A 712 11.46 -15.37 -4.03
CA SER A 712 10.43 -16.39 -3.76
C SER A 712 10.12 -17.34 -4.92
N LEU A 713 9.83 -18.60 -4.58
CA LEU A 713 9.17 -19.58 -5.45
C LEU A 713 7.71 -19.73 -4.98
N ARG A 714 6.74 -19.32 -5.80
CA ARG A 714 5.30 -19.42 -5.49
C ARG A 714 4.61 -20.36 -6.48
N LEU A 715 4.17 -21.51 -5.98
CA LEU A 715 3.43 -22.54 -6.73
C LEU A 715 2.08 -22.87 -6.05
N SER A 716 1.55 -21.95 -5.25
CA SER A 716 0.31 -22.12 -4.48
C SER A 716 -0.95 -22.09 -5.35
N GLU A 717 -2.07 -22.54 -4.77
CA GLU A 717 -3.39 -22.63 -5.44
C GLU A 717 -3.34 -23.43 -6.76
N ASN A 718 -2.71 -24.62 -6.74
CA ASN A 718 -2.63 -25.50 -7.90
C ASN A 718 -3.19 -26.91 -7.59
N LYS A 719 -2.93 -27.86 -8.49
CA LYS A 719 -3.36 -29.26 -8.36
C LYS A 719 -2.16 -30.19 -8.19
N LEU A 720 -0.99 -29.66 -7.78
CA LEU A 720 0.28 -30.39 -7.77
C LEU A 720 0.17 -31.63 -6.88
N SER A 721 0.27 -32.79 -7.49
CA SER A 721 0.32 -34.10 -6.83
C SER A 721 1.77 -34.58 -6.60
N SER A 722 2.68 -34.10 -7.44
CA SER A 722 4.13 -34.32 -7.36
C SER A 722 4.87 -33.08 -7.87
N LEU A 723 5.96 -32.72 -7.21
CA LEU A 723 6.84 -31.62 -7.61
C LEU A 723 8.27 -32.15 -7.75
N ASP A 724 8.92 -31.84 -8.87
CA ASP A 724 10.33 -32.12 -9.10
C ASP A 724 11.06 -30.79 -9.34
N LEU A 725 12.02 -30.50 -8.48
CA LEU A 725 12.83 -29.28 -8.49
C LEU A 725 14.19 -29.48 -9.16
N GLY A 726 14.50 -30.67 -9.70
CA GLY A 726 15.65 -30.90 -10.57
C GLY A 726 16.98 -30.37 -10.01
N THR A 727 17.61 -29.46 -10.75
CA THR A 727 18.88 -28.80 -10.37
C THR A 727 18.76 -27.67 -9.35
N LEU A 728 17.55 -27.26 -8.94
CA LEU A 728 17.38 -26.14 -8.01
C LEU A 728 17.97 -26.50 -6.65
N THR A 729 19.01 -25.79 -6.21
CA THR A 729 19.67 -26.02 -4.92
C THR A 729 19.33 -24.98 -3.87
N MET A 730 18.91 -23.77 -4.30
CA MET A 730 18.68 -22.64 -3.40
C MET A 730 17.51 -21.74 -3.85
N VAL A 731 16.68 -21.39 -2.88
CA VAL A 731 15.70 -20.29 -2.94
C VAL A 731 16.06 -19.30 -1.83
N GLU A 732 16.42 -18.06 -2.16
CA GLU A 732 16.84 -17.06 -1.15
C GLU A 732 15.66 -16.44 -0.39
N GLY A 733 14.43 -16.54 -0.92
CA GLY A 733 13.20 -16.10 -0.26
C GLY A 733 12.31 -17.29 0.15
N ASP A 734 11.01 -17.04 0.18
CA ASP A 734 10.00 -18.05 0.54
C ASP A 734 9.78 -19.12 -0.54
N VAL A 735 9.42 -20.32 -0.11
CA VAL A 735 8.85 -21.38 -0.96
C VAL A 735 7.40 -21.61 -0.53
N ASP A 736 6.47 -21.22 -1.39
CA ASP A 736 5.03 -21.38 -1.16
C ASP A 736 4.44 -22.46 -2.08
N LEU A 737 4.06 -23.58 -1.48
CA LEU A 737 3.44 -24.76 -2.09
C LEU A 737 2.02 -25.01 -1.53
N SER A 738 1.46 -24.04 -0.80
CA SER A 738 0.16 -24.18 -0.14
C SER A 738 -1.00 -24.36 -1.13
N TRP A 739 -2.11 -24.95 -0.68
CA TRP A 739 -3.32 -25.16 -1.47
C TRP A 739 -3.05 -25.99 -2.75
N ASN A 740 -2.51 -27.19 -2.54
CA ASN A 740 -2.13 -28.14 -3.59
C ASN A 740 -2.68 -29.56 -3.27
N LYS A 741 -2.13 -30.60 -3.88
CA LYS A 741 -2.54 -32.01 -3.72
C LYS A 741 -1.34 -32.93 -3.44
N LEU A 742 -0.26 -32.37 -2.88
CA LEU A 742 1.01 -33.09 -2.68
C LEU A 742 0.81 -34.19 -1.63
N THR A 743 1.20 -35.41 -1.97
CA THR A 743 1.17 -36.57 -1.05
C THR A 743 2.54 -36.89 -0.44
N GLU A 744 3.61 -36.34 -1.03
CA GLU A 744 5.00 -36.48 -0.63
C GLU A 744 5.75 -35.13 -0.78
N SER A 745 6.96 -35.04 -0.22
CA SER A 745 7.87 -33.92 -0.47
C SER A 745 8.29 -33.86 -1.94
N TRP A 746 8.84 -32.72 -2.38
CA TRP A 746 9.42 -32.60 -3.71
C TRP A 746 10.65 -33.51 -3.91
N HIS A 747 10.93 -33.84 -5.17
CA HIS A 747 12.20 -34.43 -5.62
C HIS A 747 13.18 -33.35 -6.07
N GLY A 748 14.47 -33.65 -6.12
CA GLY A 748 15.53 -32.71 -6.57
C GLY A 748 16.54 -32.35 -5.48
N ASN A 749 17.37 -31.34 -5.75
CA ASN A 749 18.55 -31.00 -4.94
C ASN A 749 18.38 -29.78 -4.01
N LEU A 750 17.15 -29.33 -3.74
CA LEU A 750 16.89 -28.12 -2.94
C LEU A 750 17.37 -28.32 -1.51
N ALA A 751 18.40 -27.56 -1.13
CA ALA A 751 19.08 -27.65 0.16
C ALA A 751 18.99 -26.36 1.00
N HIS A 752 18.50 -25.25 0.43
CA HIS A 752 18.38 -23.97 1.14
C HIS A 752 17.13 -23.19 0.74
N ILE A 753 16.34 -22.79 1.74
CA ILE A 753 15.23 -21.84 1.68
C ILE A 753 15.55 -20.72 2.67
N GLY A 754 15.74 -19.50 2.17
CA GLY A 754 16.13 -18.35 3.00
C GLY A 754 15.00 -17.78 3.85
N GLY A 755 13.74 -17.91 3.38
CA GLY A 755 12.53 -17.44 4.08
C GLY A 755 11.68 -18.57 4.64
N PHE A 756 10.37 -18.46 4.43
CA PHE A 756 9.37 -19.43 4.92
C PHE A 756 9.16 -20.59 3.94
N LEU A 757 8.85 -21.78 4.47
CA LEU A 757 8.37 -22.93 3.69
C LEU A 757 6.89 -23.19 4.01
N SER A 758 6.01 -22.97 3.04
CA SER A 758 4.56 -23.17 3.21
C SER A 758 4.05 -24.35 2.38
N LEU A 759 3.36 -25.28 3.05
CA LEU A 759 2.79 -26.52 2.52
C LEU A 759 1.34 -26.72 3.02
N GLU A 760 0.70 -25.65 3.51
CA GLU A 760 -0.68 -25.59 4.02
C GLU A 760 -1.67 -26.24 3.04
N ASN A 761 -2.71 -26.94 3.51
CA ASN A 761 -3.76 -27.54 2.67
C ASN A 761 -3.22 -28.42 1.52
N ASN A 762 -2.41 -29.42 1.87
CA ASN A 762 -1.97 -30.50 0.99
C ASN A 762 -2.47 -31.86 1.50
N ASP A 763 -2.14 -32.95 0.81
CA ASP A 763 -2.55 -34.32 1.14
C ASP A 763 -1.39 -35.14 1.76
N LEU A 764 -0.41 -34.47 2.39
CA LEU A 764 0.79 -35.11 2.94
C LEU A 764 0.43 -36.03 4.12
N THR A 765 0.97 -37.26 4.14
CA THR A 765 0.78 -38.22 5.25
C THR A 765 1.99 -38.33 6.17
N SER A 766 3.16 -37.87 5.72
CA SER A 766 4.40 -37.79 6.49
C SER A 766 5.31 -36.73 5.89
N PHE A 767 6.13 -36.07 6.71
CA PHE A 767 7.13 -35.10 6.24
C PHE A 767 8.42 -35.21 7.09
N ASP A 768 9.56 -35.45 6.45
CA ASP A 768 10.86 -35.65 7.11
C ASP A 768 11.96 -34.80 6.46
N LEU A 769 12.48 -33.85 7.22
CA LEU A 769 13.54 -32.94 6.80
C LEU A 769 14.95 -33.56 6.90
N GLY A 770 15.07 -34.76 7.49
CA GLY A 770 16.34 -35.48 7.63
C GLY A 770 16.91 -36.04 6.33
N ILE A 771 16.08 -36.19 5.30
CA ILE A 771 16.45 -36.81 4.02
C ILE A 771 17.16 -35.80 3.11
N THR A 772 16.86 -34.51 3.22
CA THR A 772 17.29 -33.46 2.28
C THR A 772 18.45 -32.59 2.78
N ASN A 773 18.82 -32.66 4.07
CA ASN A 773 19.67 -31.67 4.76
C ASN A 773 19.21 -30.21 4.49
N LEU A 774 17.90 -29.99 4.33
CA LEU A 774 17.32 -28.70 3.99
C LEU A 774 17.51 -27.67 5.12
N PHE A 775 18.11 -26.53 4.78
CA PHE A 775 18.04 -25.32 5.59
C PHE A 775 16.75 -24.57 5.30
N VAL A 776 16.03 -24.17 6.35
CA VAL A 776 14.93 -23.19 6.29
C VAL A 776 15.27 -22.06 7.25
N GLY A 777 15.26 -20.82 6.76
CA GLY A 777 15.71 -19.63 7.49
C GLY A 777 14.72 -19.15 8.56
N ASP A 778 13.43 -19.07 8.21
CA ASP A 778 12.40 -18.57 9.13
C ASP A 778 11.61 -19.72 9.78
N GLY A 779 10.70 -20.36 9.04
CA GLY A 779 9.77 -21.32 9.60
C GLY A 779 9.03 -22.16 8.56
N ILE A 780 8.22 -23.09 9.06
CA ILE A 780 7.54 -24.13 8.29
C ILE A 780 6.06 -24.16 8.63
N ASP A 781 5.21 -24.07 7.60
CA ASP A 781 3.77 -24.24 7.67
C ASP A 781 3.36 -25.53 6.96
N LEU A 782 2.76 -26.43 7.73
CA LEU A 782 2.24 -27.74 7.33
C LEU A 782 0.79 -27.91 7.80
N GLU A 783 0.05 -26.82 8.05
CA GLU A 783 -1.32 -26.88 8.55
C GLU A 783 -2.26 -27.58 7.54
N SER A 784 -3.35 -28.14 8.06
CA SER A 784 -4.44 -28.73 7.26
C SER A 784 -3.99 -29.81 6.27
N ASN A 785 -3.11 -30.71 6.74
CA ASN A 785 -2.62 -31.87 6.00
C ASN A 785 -3.17 -33.19 6.62
N SER A 786 -2.60 -34.33 6.25
CA SER A 786 -2.92 -35.64 6.85
C SER A 786 -1.75 -36.28 7.59
N LEU A 787 -0.80 -35.47 8.10
CA LEU A 787 0.45 -35.94 8.68
C LEU A 787 0.20 -36.85 9.89
N THR A 788 0.71 -38.07 9.80
CA THR A 788 0.80 -39.04 10.89
C THR A 788 2.19 -39.12 11.51
N HIS A 789 3.20 -38.64 10.78
CA HIS A 789 4.59 -38.54 11.21
C HIS A 789 5.21 -37.23 10.71
N PHE A 790 6.01 -36.58 11.57
CA PHE A 790 6.80 -35.41 11.24
C PHE A 790 8.18 -35.53 11.89
N SER A 791 9.24 -35.15 11.17
CA SER A 791 10.63 -35.22 11.64
C SER A 791 11.44 -34.01 11.15
N PHE A 792 12.16 -33.37 12.07
CA PHE A 792 13.15 -32.32 11.77
C PHE A 792 14.47 -32.90 11.23
N GLY A 793 14.72 -34.20 11.43
CA GLY A 793 15.97 -34.86 11.07
C GLY A 793 17.21 -34.23 11.71
N LYS A 794 17.94 -33.44 10.93
CA LYS A 794 19.16 -32.73 11.36
C LYS A 794 19.02 -31.20 11.45
N MET A 795 17.88 -30.64 11.04
CA MET A 795 17.69 -29.19 10.97
C MET A 795 17.63 -28.57 12.38
N ASP A 796 18.31 -27.46 12.60
CA ASP A 796 18.39 -26.73 13.87
C ASP A 796 18.00 -25.23 13.76
N THR A 797 17.69 -24.74 12.56
CA THR A 797 17.49 -23.30 12.25
C THR A 797 16.06 -22.79 12.36
N CYS A 798 15.06 -23.68 12.26
CA CYS A 798 13.64 -23.31 12.23
C CYS A 798 13.18 -22.58 13.51
N THR A 799 12.61 -21.38 13.34
CA THR A 799 12.12 -20.54 14.45
C THR A 799 10.62 -20.71 14.70
N SER A 800 9.83 -21.06 13.68
CA SER A 800 8.38 -21.17 13.74
C SER A 800 7.88 -22.44 13.05
N LEU A 801 7.00 -23.20 13.70
CA LEU A 801 6.44 -24.45 13.19
C LEU A 801 4.91 -24.47 13.34
N TYR A 802 4.19 -24.65 12.24
CA TYR A 802 2.74 -24.78 12.22
C TYR A 802 2.33 -26.16 11.67
N LEU A 803 1.58 -26.91 12.47
CA LEU A 803 1.14 -28.30 12.23
C LEU A 803 -0.36 -28.49 12.53
N ASP A 804 -1.13 -27.41 12.67
CA ASP A 804 -2.54 -27.45 13.04
C ASP A 804 -3.36 -28.32 12.08
N SER A 805 -4.40 -28.98 12.59
CA SER A 805 -5.34 -29.82 11.81
C SER A 805 -4.67 -30.98 11.04
N ASN A 806 -3.82 -31.75 11.74
CA ASN A 806 -3.17 -32.96 11.23
C ASN A 806 -3.59 -34.22 12.02
N LYS A 807 -2.88 -35.34 11.84
CA LYS A 807 -3.17 -36.66 12.46
C LYS A 807 -2.00 -37.16 13.33
N LEU A 808 -1.12 -36.25 13.80
CA LEU A 808 0.07 -36.60 14.57
C LEU A 808 -0.33 -37.18 15.94
N THR A 809 0.30 -38.29 16.32
CA THR A 809 0.12 -38.92 17.65
C THR A 809 1.27 -38.66 18.61
N VAL A 810 2.40 -38.22 18.08
CA VAL A 810 3.63 -37.83 18.78
C VAL A 810 4.23 -36.65 18.02
N LEU A 811 4.75 -35.66 18.75
CA LEU A 811 5.61 -34.61 18.22
C LEU A 811 6.90 -34.60 19.04
N ASP A 812 8.05 -34.61 18.37
CA ASP A 812 9.39 -34.68 18.97
C ASP A 812 10.28 -33.64 18.30
N PHE A 813 10.79 -32.68 19.09
CA PHE A 813 11.67 -31.62 18.59
C PHE A 813 13.13 -32.08 18.45
N GLY A 814 13.50 -33.26 18.98
CA GLY A 814 14.81 -33.86 18.84
C GLY A 814 15.96 -32.93 19.25
N ARG A 815 16.70 -32.42 18.26
CA ARG A 815 17.90 -31.57 18.43
C ARG A 815 17.68 -30.10 18.09
N VAL A 816 16.47 -29.68 17.71
CA VAL A 816 16.19 -28.27 17.43
C VAL A 816 16.43 -27.45 18.71
N THR A 817 17.05 -26.27 18.58
CA THR A 817 17.37 -25.38 19.72
C THR A 817 16.75 -23.98 19.60
N ASN A 818 16.40 -23.54 18.39
CA ASN A 818 16.01 -22.15 18.09
C ASN A 818 14.50 -21.95 17.89
N LEU A 819 13.67 -22.96 18.15
CA LEU A 819 12.22 -22.88 17.95
C LEU A 819 11.57 -21.96 18.99
N GLU A 820 10.94 -20.88 18.53
CA GLU A 820 10.23 -19.90 19.36
C GLU A 820 8.71 -20.10 19.33
N THR A 821 8.16 -20.47 18.18
CA THR A 821 6.71 -20.64 17.98
C THR A 821 6.38 -22.05 17.52
N VAL A 822 5.45 -22.71 18.21
CA VAL A 822 4.90 -24.00 17.77
C VAL A 822 3.38 -24.03 17.90
N SER A 823 2.74 -24.41 16.81
CA SER A 823 1.31 -24.70 16.77
C SER A 823 1.10 -26.13 16.26
N ALA A 824 0.36 -26.94 17.02
CA ALA A 824 -0.03 -28.29 16.66
C ALA A 824 -1.45 -28.60 17.17
N ARG A 825 -2.37 -27.64 17.04
CA ARG A 825 -3.78 -27.80 17.44
C ARG A 825 -4.49 -28.85 16.59
N HIS A 826 -5.62 -29.35 17.06
CA HIS A 826 -6.50 -30.25 16.31
C HIS A 826 -5.77 -31.47 15.73
N ASN A 827 -4.91 -32.07 16.53
CA ASN A 827 -4.14 -33.27 16.21
C ASN A 827 -4.59 -34.42 17.14
N GLN A 828 -3.83 -35.52 17.17
CA GLN A 828 -4.09 -36.69 18.02
C GLN A 828 -2.96 -36.92 19.03
N LEU A 829 -2.21 -35.87 19.38
CA LEU A 829 -0.98 -35.97 20.15
C LEU A 829 -1.25 -36.59 21.53
N THR A 830 -0.59 -37.70 21.80
CA THR A 830 -0.58 -38.40 23.10
C THR A 830 0.68 -38.09 23.91
N ARG A 831 1.73 -37.64 23.23
CA ARG A 831 3.07 -37.33 23.77
C ARG A 831 3.68 -36.17 23.00
N LEU A 832 4.31 -35.24 23.73
CA LEU A 832 5.17 -34.18 23.21
C LEU A 832 6.54 -34.34 23.85
N GLU A 833 7.60 -34.41 23.05
CA GLU A 833 8.99 -34.45 23.52
C GLU A 833 9.68 -33.14 23.15
N ILE A 834 10.02 -32.34 24.17
CA ILE A 834 10.60 -31.00 23.96
C ILE A 834 12.09 -31.02 23.55
N GLY A 835 12.77 -32.16 23.69
CA GLY A 835 14.15 -32.35 23.25
C GLY A 835 15.13 -31.33 23.83
N ALA A 836 15.93 -30.71 22.95
CA ALA A 836 16.91 -29.68 23.30
C ALA A 836 16.37 -28.22 23.19
N VAL A 837 15.09 -28.02 22.86
CA VAL A 837 14.50 -26.69 22.72
C VAL A 837 14.44 -26.02 24.09
N THR A 838 14.89 -24.77 24.21
CA THR A 838 14.83 -24.00 25.48
C THR A 838 14.24 -22.60 25.32
N THR A 839 13.73 -22.30 24.12
CA THR A 839 13.46 -20.95 23.58
C THR A 839 11.99 -20.70 23.23
N LEU A 840 11.08 -21.63 23.55
CA LEU A 840 9.66 -21.51 23.22
C LEU A 840 9.02 -20.28 23.87
N LYS A 841 8.36 -19.46 23.05
CA LYS A 841 7.60 -18.27 23.44
C LYS A 841 6.10 -18.47 23.27
N GLU A 842 5.68 -19.13 22.20
CA GLU A 842 4.28 -19.35 21.85
C GLU A 842 4.05 -20.84 21.56
N VAL A 843 3.20 -21.48 22.37
CA VAL A 843 2.95 -22.93 22.33
C VAL A 843 1.46 -23.21 22.32
N TYR A 844 0.98 -23.81 21.23
CA TYR A 844 -0.43 -24.09 21.00
C TYR A 844 -0.68 -25.57 20.69
N LEU A 845 -1.33 -26.27 21.63
CA LEU A 845 -1.55 -27.72 21.64
C LEU A 845 -3.03 -28.07 21.81
N ASP A 846 -3.93 -27.12 21.55
CA ASP A 846 -5.36 -27.24 21.78
C ASP A 846 -6.01 -28.40 21.00
N ASN A 847 -7.00 -29.07 21.59
CA ASN A 847 -7.75 -30.17 20.96
C ASN A 847 -6.82 -31.34 20.54
N ASN A 848 -6.18 -31.96 21.53
CA ASN A 848 -5.28 -33.11 21.39
C ASN A 848 -5.63 -34.21 22.43
N GLN A 849 -4.76 -35.21 22.61
CA GLN A 849 -4.98 -36.33 23.53
C GLN A 849 -3.89 -36.45 24.62
N LEU A 850 -3.19 -35.35 24.92
CA LEU A 850 -2.03 -35.35 25.83
C LEU A 850 -2.47 -35.72 27.24
N GLY A 851 -1.90 -36.79 27.81
CA GLY A 851 -2.13 -37.19 29.21
C GLY A 851 -1.29 -36.39 30.21
N LYS A 852 -0.14 -35.91 29.77
CA LYS A 852 0.78 -35.04 30.53
C LYS A 852 1.46 -34.07 29.59
N LEU A 853 1.89 -32.93 30.11
CA LEU A 853 2.71 -31.96 29.40
C LEU A 853 3.96 -31.66 30.23
N HIS A 854 5.13 -31.97 29.67
CA HIS A 854 6.42 -31.79 30.34
C HIS A 854 7.24 -30.74 29.58
N LEU A 855 7.39 -29.57 30.19
CA LEU A 855 8.19 -28.45 29.65
C LEU A 855 9.53 -28.30 30.43
N ASP A 856 9.99 -29.38 31.05
CA ASP A 856 11.17 -29.41 31.92
C ASP A 856 12.45 -29.13 31.13
N GLY A 857 13.00 -27.91 31.28
CA GLY A 857 14.15 -27.43 30.52
C GLY A 857 13.87 -26.17 29.70
N GLN A 858 12.60 -25.79 29.50
CA GLN A 858 12.27 -24.45 29.00
C GLN A 858 12.77 -23.37 29.97
N LYS A 859 13.22 -22.23 29.42
CA LYS A 859 13.83 -21.13 30.17
C LYS A 859 13.34 -19.79 29.66
N GLY A 860 13.35 -18.78 30.52
CA GLY A 860 13.04 -17.41 30.12
C GLY A 860 11.53 -17.17 29.98
N PHE A 861 11.12 -16.55 28.87
CA PHE A 861 9.80 -15.94 28.71
C PHE A 861 8.91 -16.67 27.69
N MET A 862 7.80 -17.21 28.17
CA MET A 862 6.67 -17.63 27.32
C MET A 862 5.63 -16.51 27.26
N THR A 863 5.25 -16.07 26.07
CA THR A 863 4.11 -15.17 25.89
C THR A 863 2.80 -15.93 26.08
N GLU A 864 2.67 -17.12 25.47
CA GLU A 864 1.43 -17.89 25.52
C GLU A 864 1.67 -19.41 25.52
N LEU A 865 0.92 -20.09 26.40
CA LEU A 865 0.81 -21.54 26.44
C LEU A 865 -0.66 -21.94 26.50
N SER A 866 -1.17 -22.55 25.43
CA SER A 866 -2.53 -23.08 25.34
C SER A 866 -2.50 -24.59 25.06
N ALA A 867 -3.10 -25.38 25.95
CA ALA A 867 -3.30 -26.83 25.76
C ALA A 867 -4.72 -27.23 26.18
N LYS A 868 -5.71 -26.47 25.68
CA LYS A 868 -7.14 -26.69 25.93
C LYS A 868 -7.60 -28.03 25.38
N SER A 869 -8.68 -28.59 25.93
CA SER A 869 -9.36 -29.78 25.38
C SER A 869 -8.40 -30.95 25.14
N ASN A 870 -7.69 -31.34 26.19
CA ASN A 870 -6.74 -32.44 26.19
C ASN A 870 -7.14 -33.48 27.25
N ARG A 871 -6.21 -34.34 27.67
CA ARG A 871 -6.43 -35.32 28.75
C ARG A 871 -5.46 -35.11 29.92
N LEU A 872 -4.96 -33.88 30.10
CA LEU A 872 -3.85 -33.59 31.01
C LEU A 872 -4.25 -33.88 32.45
N THR A 873 -3.48 -34.72 33.14
CA THR A 873 -3.56 -34.91 34.59
C THR A 873 -2.51 -34.12 35.37
N SER A 874 -1.43 -33.70 34.68
CA SER A 874 -0.29 -32.98 35.26
C SER A 874 0.46 -32.19 34.20
N VAL A 875 0.94 -31.00 34.57
CA VAL A 875 1.81 -30.14 33.75
C VAL A 875 3.04 -29.76 34.57
N THR A 876 4.23 -29.78 33.96
CA THR A 876 5.47 -29.23 34.52
C THR A 876 6.03 -28.15 33.60
N PHE A 877 6.58 -27.08 34.18
CA PHE A 877 6.89 -25.81 33.48
C PHE A 877 8.39 -25.50 33.37
N GLY A 878 9.29 -26.37 33.85
CA GLY A 878 10.74 -26.11 33.85
C GLY A 878 11.14 -24.85 34.63
N ASP A 879 12.18 -24.16 34.13
CA ASP A 879 12.74 -22.93 34.70
C ASP A 879 12.19 -21.67 33.99
N VAL A 880 10.93 -21.71 33.53
CA VAL A 880 10.28 -20.57 32.87
C VAL A 880 10.08 -19.45 33.89
N THR A 881 10.71 -18.30 33.62
CA THR A 881 10.75 -17.14 34.52
C THR A 881 9.62 -16.15 34.27
N ARG A 882 8.86 -16.29 33.18
CA ARG A 882 7.66 -15.47 32.91
C ARG A 882 6.70 -16.21 31.97
N ILE A 883 5.40 -16.16 32.29
CA ILE A 883 4.30 -16.57 31.40
C ILE A 883 3.24 -15.46 31.40
N ASP A 884 2.88 -14.92 30.23
CA ASP A 884 1.83 -13.88 30.12
C ASP A 884 0.41 -14.49 30.05
N SER A 885 0.20 -15.52 29.22
CA SER A 885 -1.09 -16.23 29.05
C SER A 885 -0.92 -17.73 29.22
N LEU A 886 -1.71 -18.33 30.12
CA LEU A 886 -1.82 -19.79 30.29
C LEU A 886 -3.28 -20.23 30.18
N SER A 887 -3.56 -21.20 29.32
CA SER A 887 -4.85 -21.89 29.31
C SER A 887 -4.71 -23.40 29.17
N LEU A 888 -5.32 -24.09 30.12
CA LEU A 888 -5.37 -25.55 30.22
C LEU A 888 -6.84 -26.01 30.41
N ASP A 889 -7.79 -25.26 29.87
CA ASP A 889 -9.23 -25.50 30.02
C ASP A 889 -9.65 -26.86 29.44
N ASN A 890 -10.68 -27.51 29.99
CA ASN A 890 -11.20 -28.81 29.54
C ASN A 890 -10.12 -29.92 29.59
N ASN A 891 -9.67 -30.24 30.81
CA ASN A 891 -8.66 -31.26 31.08
C ASN A 891 -9.03 -32.05 32.37
N PHE A 892 -8.12 -32.91 32.86
CA PHE A 892 -8.34 -33.74 34.06
C PHE A 892 -7.33 -33.41 35.18
N ILE A 893 -6.87 -32.16 35.26
CA ILE A 893 -5.88 -31.73 36.23
C ILE A 893 -6.54 -31.65 37.61
N SER A 894 -6.02 -32.38 38.58
CA SER A 894 -6.54 -32.39 39.96
C SER A 894 -5.78 -31.46 40.92
N ARG A 895 -4.50 -31.18 40.62
CA ARG A 895 -3.65 -30.21 41.33
C ARG A 895 -2.65 -29.60 40.36
N ILE A 896 -2.38 -28.30 40.50
CA ILE A 896 -1.36 -27.61 39.71
C ILE A 896 -0.52 -26.68 40.57
N HIS A 897 0.79 -26.71 40.35
CA HIS A 897 1.76 -25.77 40.91
C HIS A 897 2.24 -24.89 39.76
N LEU A 898 2.00 -23.58 39.84
CA LEU A 898 2.40 -22.64 38.81
C LEU A 898 3.86 -22.19 38.97
N PRO A 899 4.58 -21.89 37.87
CA PRO A 899 5.99 -21.52 37.92
C PRO A 899 6.24 -20.22 38.69
N SER A 900 7.47 -20.07 39.19
CA SER A 900 7.88 -18.89 39.95
C SER A 900 8.24 -17.75 39.00
N VAL A 901 7.26 -16.90 38.74
CA VAL A 901 7.35 -15.74 37.85
C VAL A 901 7.17 -14.43 38.63
N PRO A 902 7.73 -13.30 38.17
CA PRO A 902 7.51 -11.99 38.80
C PRO A 902 6.03 -11.60 38.88
N SER A 903 5.67 -10.80 39.88
CA SER A 903 4.28 -10.55 40.29
C SER A 903 3.33 -10.01 39.21
N HIS A 904 3.84 -9.34 38.19
CA HIS A 904 3.07 -8.76 37.08
C HIS A 904 3.15 -9.57 35.78
N SER A 905 3.59 -10.83 35.86
CA SER A 905 3.72 -11.69 34.67
C SER A 905 2.37 -12.16 34.15
N TRP A 906 1.52 -12.68 35.04
CA TRP A 906 0.26 -13.31 34.67
C TRP A 906 -0.78 -12.30 34.20
N ARG A 907 -1.07 -12.24 32.90
CA ARG A 907 -2.24 -11.54 32.38
C ARG A 907 -3.50 -12.40 32.47
N THR A 908 -3.38 -13.70 32.19
CA THR A 908 -4.52 -14.63 32.21
C THR A 908 -4.06 -16.05 32.54
N VAL A 909 -4.78 -16.69 33.45
CA VAL A 909 -4.64 -18.10 33.84
C VAL A 909 -6.03 -18.73 33.79
N SER A 910 -6.26 -19.64 32.85
CA SER A 910 -7.52 -20.34 32.68
C SER A 910 -7.35 -21.86 32.84
N LEU A 911 -8.08 -22.41 33.81
CA LEU A 911 -8.09 -23.81 34.22
C LEU A 911 -9.55 -24.31 34.37
N MET A 912 -10.47 -23.75 33.58
CA MET A 912 -11.89 -24.08 33.61
C MET A 912 -12.13 -25.53 33.20
N ASN A 913 -13.22 -26.14 33.67
CA ASN A 913 -13.61 -27.52 33.32
C ASN A 913 -12.46 -28.51 33.57
N ASN A 914 -11.98 -28.57 34.80
CA ASN A 914 -10.93 -29.48 35.26
C ASN A 914 -11.42 -30.26 36.50
N SER A 915 -10.53 -30.94 37.22
CA SER A 915 -10.85 -31.65 38.46
C SER A 915 -10.09 -31.06 39.66
N LEU A 916 -9.73 -29.77 39.61
CA LEU A 916 -8.85 -29.15 40.58
C LEU A 916 -9.48 -29.15 41.97
N THR A 917 -8.73 -29.67 42.94
CA THR A 917 -9.01 -29.50 44.37
C THR A 917 -8.07 -28.49 45.02
N GLN A 918 -6.92 -28.21 44.39
CA GLN A 918 -5.85 -27.35 44.90
C GLN A 918 -5.10 -26.66 43.74
N ILE A 919 -4.76 -25.39 43.94
CA ILE A 919 -3.87 -24.58 43.09
C ILE A 919 -2.90 -23.83 44.01
N SER A 920 -1.65 -23.62 43.57
CA SER A 920 -0.67 -22.82 44.31
C SER A 920 0.17 -21.94 43.39
N PHE A 921 0.28 -20.67 43.75
CA PHE A 921 1.25 -19.72 43.19
C PHE A 921 2.50 -19.70 44.08
N THR A 922 3.68 -19.79 43.47
CA THR A 922 4.97 -19.86 44.19
C THR A 922 5.53 -18.49 44.56
N ALA A 923 5.00 -17.41 43.97
CA ALA A 923 5.33 -16.03 44.27
C ALA A 923 4.05 -15.15 44.24
N PRO A 924 4.00 -14.04 45.00
CA PRO A 924 2.86 -13.13 45.00
C PRO A 924 2.55 -12.58 43.60
N THR A 925 1.27 -12.60 43.22
CA THR A 925 0.76 -12.21 41.89
C THR A 925 -0.26 -11.08 42.00
N THR A 926 -0.16 -10.09 41.10
CA THR A 926 -1.07 -8.94 41.01
C THR A 926 -1.76 -8.87 39.65
N ASP A 927 -3.00 -8.37 39.65
CA ASP A 927 -3.84 -8.02 38.49
C ASP A 927 -4.14 -9.16 37.51
N VAL A 928 -4.06 -10.41 37.99
CA VAL A 928 -4.32 -11.61 37.20
C VAL A 928 -5.80 -11.79 36.86
N LYS A 929 -6.09 -12.30 35.66
CA LYS A 929 -7.39 -12.89 35.29
C LYS A 929 -7.35 -14.40 35.52
N LEU A 930 -7.93 -14.85 36.62
CA LEU A 930 -7.90 -16.24 37.07
C LEU A 930 -9.28 -16.90 36.90
N ASN A 931 -9.36 -17.88 35.99
CA ASN A 931 -10.58 -18.61 35.69
C ASN A 931 -10.46 -20.07 36.17
N LEU A 932 -11.17 -20.39 37.25
CA LEU A 932 -11.18 -21.68 37.95
C LEU A 932 -12.57 -22.34 37.96
N ALA A 933 -13.49 -21.87 37.12
CA ALA A 933 -14.85 -22.40 37.09
C ALA A 933 -14.93 -23.88 36.71
N ASN A 934 -15.98 -24.57 37.18
CA ASN A 934 -16.26 -25.98 36.89
C ASN A 934 -15.08 -26.88 37.28
N ASN A 935 -14.81 -26.91 38.58
CA ASN A 935 -13.73 -27.70 39.20
C ASN A 935 -14.26 -28.42 40.46
N ALA A 936 -13.36 -29.01 41.26
CA ALA A 936 -13.70 -29.80 42.44
C ALA A 936 -13.25 -29.12 43.76
N PHE A 937 -13.15 -27.79 43.78
CA PHE A 937 -12.78 -27.06 45.00
C PHE A 937 -13.90 -27.13 46.04
N THR A 938 -13.64 -27.76 47.19
CA THR A 938 -14.51 -27.73 48.39
C THR A 938 -14.16 -26.58 49.34
N ALA A 939 -12.89 -26.18 49.32
CA ALA A 939 -12.36 -24.96 49.89
C ALA A 939 -11.24 -24.45 48.97
N ILE A 940 -11.03 -23.14 48.93
CA ILE A 940 -9.92 -22.53 48.19
C ILE A 940 -9.14 -21.59 49.12
N ARG A 941 -7.82 -21.57 48.94
CA ARG A 941 -6.92 -20.61 49.57
C ARG A 941 -6.23 -19.81 48.49
N LEU A 942 -6.42 -18.49 48.53
CA LEU A 942 -5.86 -17.56 47.54
C LEU A 942 -4.51 -16.99 48.04
N GLU A 943 -3.70 -17.86 48.66
CA GLU A 943 -2.35 -17.52 49.13
C GLU A 943 -1.48 -17.11 47.92
N ASN A 944 -0.70 -16.03 48.08
CA ASN A 944 0.12 -15.41 47.02
C ASN A 944 -0.66 -14.79 45.84
N ILE A 945 -1.92 -14.37 46.04
CA ILE A 945 -2.67 -13.54 45.08
C ILE A 945 -3.02 -12.20 45.75
N ASP A 946 -2.25 -11.17 45.44
CA ASP A 946 -2.32 -9.85 46.09
C ASP A 946 -3.39 -8.94 45.46
N SER A 947 -3.68 -9.11 44.17
CA SER A 947 -4.85 -8.54 43.48
C SER A 947 -5.28 -9.38 42.27
N ALA A 948 -6.55 -9.26 41.86
CA ALA A 948 -7.09 -9.94 40.67
C ALA A 948 -8.08 -9.06 39.89
N ASP A 949 -7.89 -8.91 38.57
CA ASP A 949 -8.87 -8.21 37.72
C ASP A 949 -10.13 -9.07 37.52
N PHE A 950 -9.97 -10.39 37.43
CA PHE A 950 -11.09 -11.32 37.31
C PHE A 950 -10.80 -12.60 38.08
N LEU A 951 -11.71 -13.02 38.95
CA LEU A 951 -11.68 -14.29 39.66
C LEU A 951 -13.00 -15.03 39.47
N ASN A 952 -12.98 -16.10 38.68
CA ASN A 952 -14.14 -16.93 38.43
C ASN A 952 -13.99 -18.29 39.13
N LEU A 953 -14.90 -18.58 40.06
CA LEU A 953 -14.98 -19.82 40.85
C LEU A 953 -16.32 -20.53 40.66
N ASN A 954 -17.09 -20.19 39.62
CA ASN A 954 -18.40 -20.79 39.35
C ASN A 954 -18.37 -22.33 39.29
N GLY A 955 -19.47 -23.00 39.57
CA GLY A 955 -19.61 -24.46 39.36
C GLY A 955 -18.61 -25.29 40.17
N ASN A 956 -18.36 -24.90 41.42
CA ASN A 956 -17.48 -25.62 42.34
C ASN A 956 -18.29 -26.16 43.54
N GLN A 957 -17.61 -26.72 44.53
CA GLN A 957 -18.22 -27.29 45.74
C GLN A 957 -17.88 -26.47 46.99
N LEU A 958 -17.55 -25.18 46.81
CA LEU A 958 -17.06 -24.31 47.87
C LEU A 958 -18.15 -24.07 48.90
N THR A 959 -17.84 -24.35 50.18
CA THR A 959 -18.74 -23.99 51.31
C THR A 959 -18.42 -22.62 51.91
N GLU A 960 -17.20 -22.16 51.72
CA GLU A 960 -16.66 -20.89 52.17
C GLU A 960 -15.54 -20.42 51.23
N VAL A 961 -15.31 -19.10 51.18
CA VAL A 961 -14.16 -18.49 50.51
C VAL A 961 -13.51 -17.49 51.46
N ASP A 962 -12.19 -17.57 51.61
CA ASP A 962 -11.38 -16.58 52.32
C ASP A 962 -10.35 -15.98 51.34
N PHE A 963 -10.38 -14.65 51.20
CA PHE A 963 -9.46 -13.91 50.33
C PHE A 963 -8.11 -13.60 51.00
N GLY A 964 -7.97 -13.84 52.31
CA GLY A 964 -6.71 -13.73 53.03
C GLY A 964 -6.06 -12.36 52.91
N ASN A 965 -4.90 -12.29 52.24
CA ASN A 965 -4.10 -11.07 52.07
C ASN A 965 -4.40 -10.30 50.77
N MET A 966 -5.34 -10.76 49.93
CA MET A 966 -5.70 -10.05 48.71
C MET A 966 -6.19 -8.64 49.03
N SER A 967 -5.64 -7.62 48.37
CA SER A 967 -5.87 -6.21 48.68
C SER A 967 -7.03 -5.58 47.90
N THR A 968 -7.20 -6.01 46.63
CA THR A 968 -8.26 -5.57 45.72
C THR A 968 -8.65 -6.70 44.78
N ALA A 969 -9.91 -6.70 44.33
CA ALA A 969 -10.35 -7.46 43.17
C ALA A 969 -11.25 -6.58 42.29
N HIS A 970 -11.24 -6.74 40.96
CA HIS A 970 -12.21 -6.03 40.13
C HIS A 970 -13.52 -6.84 40.03
N SER A 971 -13.49 -8.06 39.49
CA SER A 971 -14.70 -8.89 39.36
C SER A 971 -14.53 -10.29 39.95
N VAL A 972 -15.46 -10.70 40.82
CA VAL A 972 -15.49 -12.00 41.49
C VAL A 972 -16.82 -12.71 41.24
N VAL A 973 -16.77 -13.97 40.79
CA VAL A 973 -17.94 -14.78 40.46
C VAL A 973 -17.89 -16.11 41.22
N LEU A 974 -18.89 -16.37 42.06
CA LEU A 974 -19.02 -17.51 42.97
C LEU A 974 -20.33 -18.28 42.73
N ASN A 975 -20.86 -18.26 41.50
CA ASN A 975 -22.16 -18.86 41.19
C ASN A 975 -22.11 -20.40 41.26
N GLU A 976 -23.26 -21.08 41.36
CA GLU A 976 -23.36 -22.55 41.27
C GLU A 976 -22.41 -23.27 42.25
N ASN A 977 -22.49 -22.90 43.54
CA ASN A 977 -21.65 -23.43 44.62
C ASN A 977 -22.49 -23.80 45.86
N ALA A 978 -21.83 -24.06 46.99
CA ALA A 978 -22.46 -24.28 48.29
C ALA A 978 -22.04 -23.20 49.32
N ILE A 979 -21.84 -21.95 48.89
CA ILE A 979 -21.31 -20.89 49.75
C ILE A 979 -22.27 -20.57 50.91
N SER A 980 -21.76 -20.70 52.13
CA SER A 980 -22.41 -20.25 53.37
C SER A 980 -21.75 -19.03 54.00
N SER A 981 -20.47 -18.79 53.70
CA SER A 981 -19.74 -17.60 54.14
C SER A 981 -18.72 -17.13 53.12
N VAL A 982 -18.54 -15.81 53.05
CA VAL A 982 -17.45 -15.17 52.31
C VAL A 982 -16.69 -14.30 53.31
N THR A 983 -15.39 -14.55 53.46
CA THR A 983 -14.51 -13.81 54.36
C THR A 983 -13.57 -12.94 53.53
N PHE A 984 -13.73 -11.62 53.65
CA PHE A 984 -13.00 -10.66 52.83
C PHE A 984 -11.52 -10.46 53.22
N GLY A 985 -11.11 -10.85 54.42
CA GLY A 985 -9.72 -10.74 54.86
C GLY A 985 -9.21 -9.29 54.81
N ALA A 986 -8.16 -9.06 54.01
CA ALA A 986 -7.53 -7.77 53.77
C ALA A 986 -8.10 -6.99 52.56
N LEU A 987 -9.12 -7.50 51.87
CA LEU A 987 -9.71 -6.81 50.71
C LEU A 987 -10.25 -5.44 51.13
N THR A 988 -9.90 -4.43 50.35
CA THR A 988 -10.41 -3.05 50.53
C THR A 988 -11.52 -2.72 49.56
N SER A 989 -11.50 -3.30 48.35
CA SER A 989 -12.54 -3.10 47.34
C SER A 989 -12.74 -4.32 46.43
N ILE A 990 -13.99 -4.46 45.98
CA ILE A 990 -14.41 -5.33 44.88
C ILE A 990 -15.28 -4.46 43.95
N ASN A 991 -15.16 -4.53 42.62
CA ASN A 991 -16.11 -3.80 41.76
C ASN A 991 -17.42 -4.60 41.56
N PHE A 992 -17.31 -5.90 41.27
CA PHE A 992 -18.44 -6.80 41.05
C PHE A 992 -18.31 -8.09 41.86
N LEU A 993 -19.37 -8.49 42.58
CA LEU A 993 -19.44 -9.75 43.30
C LEU A 993 -20.77 -10.47 42.98
N SER A 994 -20.68 -11.71 42.50
CA SER A 994 -21.85 -12.54 42.17
C SER A 994 -21.84 -13.84 42.96
N ILE A 995 -22.95 -14.16 43.61
CA ILE A 995 -23.18 -15.36 44.45
C ILE A 995 -24.57 -15.90 44.11
N ASN A 996 -24.73 -16.33 42.85
CA ASN A 996 -26.01 -16.82 42.34
C ASN A 996 -26.10 -18.34 42.42
N GLU A 997 -27.31 -18.91 42.40
CA GLU A 997 -27.55 -20.36 42.24
C GLU A 997 -26.80 -21.24 43.26
N ASN A 998 -26.52 -20.70 44.46
CA ASN A 998 -25.92 -21.43 45.56
C ASN A 998 -26.97 -22.20 46.38
N THR A 999 -26.51 -23.27 47.02
CA THR A 999 -27.38 -24.29 47.63
C THR A 999 -27.55 -24.18 49.15
N MET A 1000 -26.91 -23.22 49.83
CA MET A 1000 -26.96 -23.12 51.29
C MET A 1000 -28.17 -22.34 51.83
N SER A 1001 -28.55 -22.67 53.06
CA SER A 1001 -29.66 -22.04 53.78
C SER A 1001 -29.33 -20.69 54.42
N SER A 1002 -28.05 -20.34 54.56
CA SER A 1002 -27.59 -19.08 55.14
C SER A 1002 -26.32 -18.60 54.47
N LEU A 1003 -26.26 -17.30 54.13
CA LEU A 1003 -25.08 -16.64 53.58
C LEU A 1003 -24.63 -15.49 54.49
N THR A 1004 -23.37 -15.48 54.90
CA THR A 1004 -22.76 -14.40 55.71
C THR A 1004 -21.53 -13.81 55.04
N LEU A 1005 -21.52 -12.49 54.85
CA LEU A 1005 -20.34 -11.74 54.39
C LEU A 1005 -19.57 -11.18 55.60
N ASN A 1006 -18.41 -11.78 55.88
CA ASN A 1006 -17.53 -11.48 57.00
C ASN A 1006 -16.33 -10.63 56.57
N GLY A 1007 -15.88 -9.73 57.44
CA GLY A 1007 -14.72 -8.86 57.20
C GLY A 1007 -15.02 -7.41 57.56
N SER A 1008 -13.98 -6.57 57.54
CA SER A 1008 -14.06 -5.17 57.95
C SER A 1008 -13.96 -4.25 56.74
N CYS A 1009 -15.09 -3.68 56.33
CA CYS A 1009 -15.19 -2.55 55.38
C CYS A 1009 -14.68 -2.82 53.96
N VAL A 1010 -15.36 -3.70 53.22
CA VAL A 1010 -15.19 -3.80 51.75
C VAL A 1010 -16.15 -2.87 51.03
N HIS A 1011 -15.59 -2.06 50.12
CA HIS A 1011 -16.32 -1.27 49.13
C HIS A 1011 -16.71 -2.14 47.93
N VAL A 1012 -18.01 -2.26 47.61
CA VAL A 1012 -18.49 -2.97 46.40
C VAL A 1012 -18.91 -1.98 45.31
N GLY A 1013 -17.98 -1.58 44.44
CA GLY A 1013 -18.11 -0.40 43.57
C GLY A 1013 -19.34 -0.38 42.64
N TYR A 1014 -19.63 -1.48 41.95
CA TYR A 1014 -20.69 -1.56 40.94
C TYR A 1014 -21.92 -2.37 41.40
N LYS A 1015 -21.80 -3.68 41.60
CA LYS A 1015 -22.94 -4.55 41.97
C LYS A 1015 -22.54 -5.73 42.85
N LEU A 1016 -23.38 -6.02 43.84
CA LEU A 1016 -23.50 -7.30 44.55
C LEU A 1016 -24.75 -8.03 44.07
N ASN A 1017 -24.58 -9.21 43.48
CA ASN A 1017 -25.66 -10.08 43.02
C ASN A 1017 -25.76 -11.33 43.91
N ILE A 1018 -26.96 -11.60 44.42
CA ILE A 1018 -27.33 -12.81 45.17
C ILE A 1018 -28.67 -13.28 44.58
N LEU A 1019 -28.60 -13.98 43.44
CA LEU A 1019 -29.76 -14.35 42.62
C LEU A 1019 -30.04 -15.86 42.63
N ASP A 1020 -31.32 -16.24 42.54
CA ASP A 1020 -31.74 -17.62 42.22
C ASP A 1020 -31.28 -18.70 43.22
N ASN A 1021 -30.95 -18.32 44.47
CA ASN A 1021 -30.53 -19.24 45.52
C ASN A 1021 -31.76 -19.92 46.16
N GLY A 1022 -32.21 -21.02 45.56
CA GLY A 1022 -33.46 -21.71 45.90
C GLY A 1022 -33.64 -22.10 47.37
N GLN A 1023 -32.56 -22.41 48.08
CA GLN A 1023 -32.59 -22.88 49.48
C GLN A 1023 -32.29 -21.79 50.53
N LEU A 1024 -31.87 -20.60 50.09
CA LEU A 1024 -31.37 -19.53 50.97
C LEU A 1024 -32.50 -18.96 51.85
N ILE A 1025 -32.35 -19.03 53.17
CA ILE A 1025 -33.33 -18.60 54.19
C ILE A 1025 -32.93 -17.27 54.82
N THR A 1026 -31.63 -17.06 55.06
CA THR A 1026 -31.10 -15.84 55.68
C THR A 1026 -29.89 -15.29 54.95
N VAL A 1027 -29.85 -13.98 54.71
CA VAL A 1027 -28.68 -13.28 54.17
C VAL A 1027 -28.20 -12.23 55.17
N ASP A 1028 -26.90 -12.23 55.40
CA ASP A 1028 -26.20 -11.35 56.34
C ASP A 1028 -25.06 -10.65 55.59
N VAL A 1029 -25.26 -9.36 55.28
CA VAL A 1029 -24.27 -8.54 54.55
C VAL A 1029 -23.55 -7.54 55.46
N ARG A 1030 -23.41 -7.87 56.75
CA ARG A 1030 -22.90 -6.93 57.77
C ARG A 1030 -21.44 -6.48 57.58
N GLY A 1031 -20.64 -7.17 56.75
CA GLY A 1031 -19.24 -6.82 56.45
C GLY A 1031 -19.02 -5.70 55.41
N LEU A 1032 -20.06 -5.16 54.77
CA LEU A 1032 -19.93 -4.16 53.70
C LEU A 1032 -19.82 -2.72 54.26
N SER A 1033 -18.85 -1.92 53.77
CA SER A 1033 -18.81 -0.47 54.06
C SER A 1033 -19.76 0.31 53.18
N ASP A 1034 -19.86 -0.06 51.91
CA ASP A 1034 -20.67 0.62 50.91
C ASP A 1034 -20.76 -0.22 49.63
N ALA A 1035 -21.80 0.02 48.83
CA ALA A 1035 -22.06 -0.71 47.60
C ALA A 1035 -22.71 0.17 46.51
N GLY A 1036 -22.43 -0.08 45.23
CA GLY A 1036 -23.13 0.52 44.10
C GLY A 1036 -24.61 0.10 44.06
N GLN A 1037 -24.86 -1.15 43.69
CA GLN A 1037 -26.17 -1.80 43.79
C GLN A 1037 -26.07 -3.09 44.60
N VAL A 1038 -27.15 -3.40 45.33
CA VAL A 1038 -27.31 -4.69 46.02
C VAL A 1038 -28.59 -5.35 45.49
N ILE A 1039 -28.44 -6.52 44.86
CA ILE A 1039 -29.53 -7.26 44.22
C ILE A 1039 -29.64 -8.64 44.85
N ILE A 1040 -30.65 -8.84 45.70
CA ILE A 1040 -30.94 -10.09 46.42
C ILE A 1040 -32.31 -10.59 45.93
N SER A 1041 -32.38 -11.08 44.70
CA SER A 1041 -33.66 -11.33 43.99
C SER A 1041 -33.83 -12.80 43.58
N ARG A 1042 -35.08 -13.25 43.42
CA ARG A 1042 -35.47 -14.62 43.06
C ARG A 1042 -34.92 -15.70 44.03
N ASN A 1043 -34.81 -15.39 45.33
CA ASN A 1043 -34.45 -16.37 46.36
C ASN A 1043 -35.74 -16.82 47.08
N PRO A 1044 -36.48 -17.84 46.57
CA PRO A 1044 -37.84 -18.12 47.00
C PRO A 1044 -37.96 -18.50 48.48
N SER A 1045 -36.93 -19.11 49.08
CA SER A 1045 -36.92 -19.55 50.49
C SER A 1045 -36.55 -18.44 51.49
N LEU A 1046 -36.12 -17.28 51.01
CA LEU A 1046 -35.53 -16.21 51.82
C LEU A 1046 -36.57 -15.59 52.76
N ARG A 1047 -36.28 -15.53 54.06
CA ARG A 1047 -37.19 -15.00 55.09
C ARG A 1047 -36.73 -13.70 55.72
N ASN A 1048 -35.41 -13.54 55.86
CA ASN A 1048 -34.81 -12.40 56.55
C ASN A 1048 -33.49 -11.97 55.88
N VAL A 1049 -33.26 -10.66 55.83
CA VAL A 1049 -32.00 -10.05 55.39
C VAL A 1049 -31.57 -8.99 56.39
N SER A 1050 -30.29 -9.00 56.76
CA SER A 1050 -29.69 -8.10 57.75
C SER A 1050 -28.59 -7.23 57.15
N PHE A 1051 -28.74 -5.91 57.25
CA PHE A 1051 -27.80 -4.92 56.74
C PHE A 1051 -27.09 -4.18 57.90
N ALA A 1052 -25.81 -4.51 58.11
CA ALA A 1052 -24.94 -4.01 59.20
C ALA A 1052 -25.40 -4.29 60.66
N SER A 1053 -24.53 -3.95 61.60
CA SER A 1053 -24.83 -3.88 63.04
C SER A 1053 -24.18 -2.62 63.62
N SER A 1054 -24.50 -2.26 64.87
CA SER A 1054 -24.49 -0.89 65.40
C SER A 1054 -23.15 -0.13 65.51
N SER A 1055 -22.10 -0.51 64.79
CA SER A 1055 -20.76 0.12 64.82
C SER A 1055 -20.22 0.59 63.47
N THR A 1056 -20.79 0.15 62.35
CA THR A 1056 -20.41 0.59 60.99
C THR A 1056 -21.68 0.82 60.18
N SER A 1057 -21.73 1.89 59.39
CA SER A 1057 -22.93 2.30 58.67
C SER A 1057 -22.75 2.18 57.16
N THR A 1058 -23.50 1.27 56.52
CA THR A 1058 -23.31 0.95 55.10
C THR A 1058 -24.07 1.92 54.18
N SER A 1059 -23.46 2.40 53.08
CA SER A 1059 -24.15 3.23 52.07
C SER A 1059 -24.39 2.49 50.75
N ILE A 1060 -25.58 2.62 50.16
CA ILE A 1060 -25.91 2.05 48.84
C ILE A 1060 -26.13 3.18 47.82
N LYS A 1061 -25.38 3.20 46.71
CA LYS A 1061 -25.31 4.36 45.80
C LYS A 1061 -26.31 4.37 44.66
N THR A 1062 -26.96 3.26 44.30
CA THR A 1062 -27.83 3.24 43.11
C THR A 1062 -29.11 2.44 43.26
N ALA A 1063 -29.10 1.24 43.85
CA ALA A 1063 -30.33 0.48 44.06
C ALA A 1063 -30.20 -0.61 45.14
N LEU A 1064 -31.26 -0.81 45.92
CA LEU A 1064 -31.48 -2.02 46.71
C LEU A 1064 -32.66 -2.79 46.11
N ARG A 1065 -32.39 -3.91 45.42
CA ARG A 1065 -33.38 -4.73 44.73
C ARG A 1065 -33.54 -6.09 45.41
N MET A 1066 -34.76 -6.43 45.81
CA MET A 1066 -35.13 -7.66 46.52
C MET A 1066 -36.39 -8.26 45.91
N VAL A 1067 -36.42 -8.42 44.58
CA VAL A 1067 -37.61 -8.82 43.83
C VAL A 1067 -37.76 -10.34 43.81
N GLY A 1068 -38.98 -10.87 43.96
CA GLY A 1068 -39.26 -12.30 43.76
C GLY A 1068 -38.93 -13.21 44.95
N ASN A 1069 -38.76 -12.65 46.16
CA ASN A 1069 -38.44 -13.42 47.35
C ASN A 1069 -39.73 -13.88 48.06
N ALA A 1070 -40.33 -14.97 47.57
CA ALA A 1070 -41.68 -15.39 47.94
C ALA A 1070 -41.93 -15.64 49.45
N GLN A 1071 -40.89 -15.99 50.22
CA GLN A 1071 -40.98 -16.24 51.66
C GLN A 1071 -40.55 -15.07 52.55
N LEU A 1072 -40.21 -13.91 51.98
CA LEU A 1072 -39.64 -12.79 52.70
C LEU A 1072 -40.67 -12.17 53.65
N THR A 1073 -40.42 -12.23 54.96
CA THR A 1073 -41.36 -11.73 55.99
C THR A 1073 -40.91 -10.41 56.59
N SER A 1074 -39.61 -10.15 56.61
CA SER A 1074 -39.00 -8.95 57.19
C SER A 1074 -37.73 -8.56 56.44
N ILE A 1075 -37.47 -7.26 56.37
CA ILE A 1075 -36.21 -6.68 55.90
C ILE A 1075 -35.71 -5.78 57.03
N ASP A 1076 -34.52 -6.05 57.55
CA ASP A 1076 -33.92 -5.18 58.57
C ASP A 1076 -32.88 -4.25 57.94
N LEU A 1077 -33.30 -3.01 57.70
CA LEU A 1077 -32.45 -1.91 57.21
C LEU A 1077 -31.73 -1.16 58.35
N ALA A 1078 -31.75 -1.69 59.59
CA ALA A 1078 -31.09 -1.09 60.75
C ALA A 1078 -29.56 -1.27 60.72
N GLY A 1079 -28.90 -0.33 60.04
CA GLY A 1079 -27.44 -0.30 59.92
C GLY A 1079 -26.97 0.35 58.62
N LEU A 1080 -27.88 0.58 57.67
CA LEU A 1080 -27.61 1.44 56.52
C LEU A 1080 -27.55 2.92 56.93
N ALA A 1081 -26.56 3.66 56.43
CA ALA A 1081 -26.48 5.12 56.51
C ALA A 1081 -27.37 5.79 55.46
N GLU A 1082 -27.33 5.26 54.23
CA GLU A 1082 -27.84 5.92 53.03
C GLU A 1082 -28.25 4.88 51.98
N ILE A 1083 -29.33 5.16 51.26
CA ILE A 1083 -29.60 4.58 49.94
C ILE A 1083 -29.90 5.77 49.03
N GLU A 1084 -28.99 6.12 48.12
CA GLU A 1084 -29.13 7.30 47.24
C GLU A 1084 -30.20 7.10 46.16
N GLY A 1085 -30.28 5.89 45.60
CA GLY A 1085 -31.27 5.50 44.59
C GLY A 1085 -32.47 4.78 45.18
N TYR A 1086 -33.12 3.90 44.40
CA TYR A 1086 -34.42 3.34 44.75
C TYR A 1086 -34.35 1.99 45.47
N ILE A 1087 -35.45 1.65 46.13
CA ILE A 1087 -35.69 0.36 46.79
C ILE A 1087 -36.75 -0.40 45.99
N ASP A 1088 -36.52 -1.66 45.64
CA ASP A 1088 -37.52 -2.53 45.00
C ASP A 1088 -37.69 -3.83 45.80
N VAL A 1089 -38.91 -4.11 46.26
CA VAL A 1089 -39.26 -5.29 47.07
C VAL A 1089 -40.45 -6.06 46.49
N ARG A 1090 -40.75 -5.86 45.21
CA ARG A 1090 -41.90 -6.50 44.53
C ARG A 1090 -41.80 -8.03 44.48
N SER A 1091 -42.93 -8.68 44.17
CA SER A 1091 -43.06 -10.14 44.09
C SER A 1091 -42.62 -10.85 45.39
N SER A 1092 -42.90 -10.22 46.53
CA SER A 1092 -42.58 -10.69 47.89
C SER A 1092 -43.85 -10.76 48.75
N PRO A 1093 -44.86 -11.60 48.39
CA PRO A 1093 -46.23 -11.54 48.92
C PRO A 1093 -46.39 -11.82 50.42
N ARG A 1094 -45.34 -12.29 51.12
CA ARG A 1094 -45.34 -12.49 52.58
C ARG A 1094 -44.81 -11.28 53.37
N LEU A 1095 -44.32 -10.25 52.68
CA LEU A 1095 -43.75 -9.04 53.27
C LEU A 1095 -44.88 -8.08 53.66
N GLN A 1096 -45.35 -8.20 54.90
CA GLN A 1096 -46.50 -7.42 55.40
C GLN A 1096 -46.19 -5.92 55.54
N SER A 1097 -44.96 -5.56 55.89
CA SER A 1097 -44.53 -4.16 56.02
C SER A 1097 -43.05 -3.97 55.81
N VAL A 1098 -42.65 -2.81 55.28
CA VAL A 1098 -41.25 -2.36 55.17
C VAL A 1098 -41.11 -1.01 55.85
N ASN A 1099 -40.11 -0.87 56.73
CA ASN A 1099 -39.74 0.41 57.32
C ASN A 1099 -38.44 0.91 56.67
N CYS A 1100 -38.53 1.83 55.71
CA CYS A 1100 -37.35 2.32 54.98
C CYS A 1100 -36.49 3.31 55.79
N ARG A 1101 -36.95 3.74 56.98
CA ARG A 1101 -36.21 4.64 57.89
C ARG A 1101 -35.76 5.99 57.26
N GLY A 1102 -36.42 6.44 56.19
CA GLY A 1102 -36.04 7.63 55.43
C GLY A 1102 -34.98 7.41 54.36
N LEU A 1103 -34.61 6.15 54.08
CA LEU A 1103 -33.66 5.76 53.03
C LEU A 1103 -34.37 5.59 51.67
N GLY A 1104 -33.63 5.86 50.60
CA GLY A 1104 -34.07 5.67 49.21
C GLY A 1104 -34.73 6.92 48.60
N SER A 1105 -34.53 7.10 47.29
CA SER A 1105 -35.19 8.16 46.51
C SER A 1105 -36.66 7.86 46.21
N CYS A 1106 -36.99 6.58 45.97
CA CYS A 1106 -38.34 6.08 45.75
C CYS A 1106 -38.43 4.57 46.06
N ILE A 1107 -39.65 4.02 46.16
CA ILE A 1107 -39.88 2.59 46.41
C ILE A 1107 -40.83 1.91 45.40
N CYS A 1108 -40.49 0.69 44.98
CA CYS A 1108 -41.36 -0.25 44.27
C CYS A 1108 -41.78 -1.39 45.23
N HIS A 1109 -43.08 -1.63 45.40
CA HIS A 1109 -43.61 -2.68 46.29
C HIS A 1109 -44.96 -3.24 45.79
N ASP A 1110 -45.36 -4.38 46.35
CA ASP A 1110 -46.61 -5.08 46.02
C ASP A 1110 -47.86 -4.41 46.62
N SER A 1111 -49.02 -4.66 46.01
CA SER A 1111 -50.33 -4.17 46.45
C SER A 1111 -50.84 -4.93 47.70
N GLY A 1112 -50.19 -4.70 48.83
CA GLY A 1112 -50.51 -5.32 50.12
C GLY A 1112 -49.46 -5.04 51.22
N THR A 1113 -48.23 -4.71 50.83
CA THR A 1113 -47.15 -4.34 51.76
C THR A 1113 -47.34 -2.92 52.29
N ALA A 1114 -47.38 -2.76 53.61
CA ALA A 1114 -47.45 -1.45 54.26
C ALA A 1114 -46.07 -0.77 54.34
N THR A 1115 -45.96 0.45 53.86
CA THR A 1115 -44.70 1.23 53.87
C THR A 1115 -44.65 2.20 55.05
N VAL A 1116 -43.57 2.16 55.83
CA VAL A 1116 -43.34 3.03 57.00
C VAL A 1116 -42.05 3.82 56.79
N ASN A 1117 -42.08 5.15 56.97
CA ASN A 1117 -40.93 6.04 56.72
C ASN A 1117 -40.24 5.80 55.36
N CYS A 1118 -41.03 5.51 54.31
CA CYS A 1118 -40.53 5.25 52.97
C CYS A 1118 -40.72 6.47 52.06
N PRO A 1119 -39.86 6.63 51.03
CA PRO A 1119 -40.05 7.63 49.99
C PRO A 1119 -41.32 7.34 49.16
N LEU A 1120 -41.62 8.24 48.21
CA LEU A 1120 -42.75 8.06 47.29
C LEU A 1120 -42.57 6.82 46.40
N ARG A 1121 -43.68 6.33 45.85
CA ARG A 1121 -43.64 5.22 44.89
C ARG A 1121 -42.92 5.66 43.60
N CYS A 1122 -41.98 4.86 43.12
CA CYS A 1122 -41.22 5.17 41.90
C CYS A 1122 -42.13 5.31 40.66
N HIS A 1123 -41.63 6.01 39.64
CA HIS A 1123 -42.32 6.15 38.36
C HIS A 1123 -42.36 4.81 37.60
N HIS A 1124 -43.31 4.69 36.66
CA HIS A 1124 -43.69 3.40 36.08
C HIS A 1124 -42.61 2.76 35.17
N HIS A 1125 -41.52 3.46 34.83
CA HIS A 1125 -40.34 2.89 34.16
C HIS A 1125 -39.31 2.33 35.16
N GLU A 1126 -39.07 3.01 36.28
CA GLU A 1126 -38.15 2.56 37.34
C GLU A 1126 -38.60 1.23 37.96
N CYS A 1127 -39.91 0.98 38.04
CA CYS A 1127 -40.48 -0.34 38.41
C CYS A 1127 -40.78 -1.26 37.20
N LYS A 1128 -40.27 -1.01 35.99
CA LYS A 1128 -40.46 -1.89 34.82
C LYS A 1128 -39.19 -2.54 34.31
N ASP A 1129 -38.05 -1.88 34.42
CA ASP A 1129 -36.83 -2.37 33.75
C ASP A 1129 -36.08 -3.45 34.57
N LEU A 1130 -35.60 -4.45 33.82
CA LEU A 1130 -34.73 -5.59 34.21
C LEU A 1130 -35.41 -6.87 34.74
N ASP A 1131 -36.39 -7.41 34.01
CA ASP A 1131 -36.53 -8.89 33.90
C ASP A 1131 -35.74 -9.46 32.69
N ASP A 1132 -35.35 -8.62 31.70
CA ASP A 1132 -34.82 -9.09 30.39
C ASP A 1132 -33.30 -8.92 30.12
N ASP A 1133 -32.54 -8.06 30.83
CA ASP A 1133 -31.08 -7.91 30.62
C ASP A 1133 -30.24 -8.84 31.54
N LEU A 1134 -30.66 -10.09 31.71
CA LEU A 1134 -30.08 -11.07 32.66
C LEU A 1134 -29.75 -12.43 32.01
N VAL A 1135 -29.21 -12.40 30.79
CA VAL A 1135 -28.63 -13.55 30.06
C VAL A 1135 -27.16 -13.26 29.73
#